data_AF-A0A6B9Z2F4-F1
#
_entry.id   AF-A0A6B9Z2F4-F1
#
_cell.length_a   1.000
_cell.length_b   1.000
_cell.length_c   1.000
_cell.angle_alpha   90.00
_cell.angle_beta   90.00
_cell.angle_gamma   90.00
#
_symmetry.space_group_name_H-M   'P 1'
#
loop_
_entity.id
_entity.type
_entity.pdbx_description
1 polymer ?
#
loop_
_entity_poly.entity_id
_entity_poly.type
_entity_poly.pdbx_seq_one_letter_code
_entity_poly.pdbx_strand_id
1 'polypeptide(L)'
;MNLIANIETYNLPSVILDSNNSRSQQARVSIAIYDPVTGNPTNGNNCKVTYKLTDEFNNTSTLSAFVPGLSVVIYEGEVGRVIFDRPYHVVSSAAKKFEIVSITGGEVPLPPPPPGDIQIISLDISPETSSGAHNGQVTINASATYLPLGYAIDGITSQASPIFTGLAGGTHTIVITDANGQTSSKTFYIPTVNNLLVSDPSVTLPGGNISRWNAAFNPVVFTYQRKDFYVTDLQLHTINGKTRVVISDDASAVTAGDLIYIETPACTGTFKVTEKYANNILVIDTPFTAGSTGFININRLRPYYKILTRVTFFDKLTGTESSIISTNRPNNKGITKADISNFLQSLLRAKDASDYTQSNYRDDNLSASYKIAYAEEWEGHTPVFNFIDHPYYVVYAAKQLGERYGGNLAAYVPFSTAPNGADKARWITDFAEPAYSNNYPFDISFIYSEDMVGRDLYGEFTLLDINRNPLPGGPQIQHLLNDDGSWLLTEDGSKFVIADQNQLIVQLPEQLGLNRLLIPGPFAEDVYYLDVALKYDDSDDVTHTVTQKQTIRVDDAIDDQSVYLRWIGLSGSWNYYRFIYNQEVSLDVQNAVIIKNYVSDWEHQDSIEEVISKTAGQKVKVVAEDLSVADIKGLQSIKYSPKVQMLVNKNPVKWQTIVINTATYSEYETRNGQAPFSVTFNMPAINIQVQ
;
A
#
# COMPACT_ATOMS: atom_id res chain seq x y z
N MET A 1 26.12 -17.78 43.65
CA MET A 1 25.71 -17.05 44.87
C MET A 1 26.25 -17.80 46.08
N ASN A 2 27.10 -17.17 46.88
CA ASN A 2 27.47 -17.72 48.19
C ASN A 2 26.31 -17.40 49.14
N LEU A 3 25.59 -18.43 49.60
CA LEU A 3 24.50 -18.31 50.58
C LEU A 3 24.95 -19.02 51.85
N ILE A 4 24.46 -18.59 53.02
CA ILE A 4 24.68 -19.29 54.30
C ILE A 4 23.36 -19.87 54.77
N ALA A 5 23.37 -21.14 55.20
CA ALA A 5 22.22 -21.78 55.83
C ALA A 5 22.48 -21.97 57.32
N ASN A 6 21.48 -21.67 58.15
CA ASN A 6 21.50 -21.89 59.60
C ASN A 6 20.30 -22.71 60.06
N ILE A 7 20.50 -23.49 61.13
CA ILE A 7 19.41 -24.16 61.84
C ILE A 7 18.80 -23.18 62.84
N GLU A 8 17.50 -22.93 62.68
CA GLU A 8 16.70 -22.20 63.66
C GLU A 8 15.77 -23.18 64.38
N THR A 9 15.79 -23.15 65.71
CA THR A 9 14.95 -24.00 66.55
C THR A 9 14.01 -23.14 67.36
N TYR A 10 12.71 -23.30 67.13
CA TYR A 10 11.67 -22.69 67.91
C TYR A 10 11.11 -23.70 68.91
N ASN A 11 11.46 -23.54 70.19
CA ASN A 11 11.02 -24.43 71.25
C ASN A 11 9.53 -24.23 71.53
N LEU A 12 8.78 -25.34 71.48
CA LEU A 12 7.39 -25.41 71.88
C LEU A 12 7.30 -25.77 73.39
N PRO A 13 6.13 -25.57 74.03
CA PRO A 13 5.96 -25.92 75.44
C PRO A 13 6.34 -27.37 75.72
N SER A 14 7.18 -27.60 76.75
CA SER A 14 7.60 -28.94 77.14
C SER A 14 6.43 -29.74 77.75
N VAL A 15 6.34 -31.03 77.43
CA VAL A 15 5.33 -31.94 77.99
C VAL A 15 5.91 -32.67 79.21
N ILE A 16 5.17 -32.70 80.31
CA ILE A 16 5.52 -33.51 81.48
C ILE A 16 4.99 -34.93 81.26
N LEU A 17 5.88 -35.92 81.41
CA LEU A 17 5.62 -37.31 81.03
C LEU A 17 5.15 -38.18 82.22
N ASP A 18 5.53 -37.82 83.45
CA ASP A 18 5.22 -38.61 84.64
C ASP A 18 5.15 -37.76 85.91
N SER A 19 4.78 -38.39 87.04
CA SER A 19 4.73 -37.77 88.37
C SER A 19 6.11 -37.40 88.92
N ASN A 20 7.19 -37.91 88.33
CA ASN A 20 8.57 -37.60 88.70
C ASN A 20 9.11 -36.36 87.95
N ASN A 21 8.25 -35.71 87.15
CA ASN A 21 8.54 -34.51 86.37
C ASN A 21 9.55 -34.76 85.23
N SER A 22 9.58 -35.97 84.66
CA SER A 22 10.22 -36.25 83.37
C SER A 22 9.64 -35.37 82.28
N ARG A 23 10.49 -34.86 81.38
CA ARG A 23 10.08 -33.86 80.38
C ARG A 23 10.49 -34.25 78.97
N SER A 24 9.57 -33.99 78.06
CA SER A 24 9.79 -34.03 76.62
C SER A 24 9.81 -32.59 76.10
N GLN A 25 10.91 -32.19 75.46
CA GLN A 25 11.05 -30.92 74.79
C GLN A 25 10.59 -31.05 73.35
N GLN A 26 9.53 -30.32 73.02
CA GLN A 26 9.01 -30.23 71.66
C GLN A 26 9.61 -29.00 70.97
N ALA A 27 9.93 -29.08 69.69
CA ALA A 27 10.35 -27.92 68.92
C ALA A 27 9.99 -28.06 67.45
N ARG A 28 9.88 -26.90 66.79
CA ARG A 28 9.88 -26.81 65.33
C ARG A 28 11.26 -26.35 64.89
N VAL A 29 11.90 -27.14 64.05
CA VAL A 29 13.25 -26.90 63.53
C VAL A 29 13.15 -26.57 62.05
N SER A 30 13.72 -25.43 61.67
CA SER A 30 13.76 -24.94 60.29
C SER A 30 15.18 -24.64 59.84
N ILE A 31 15.39 -24.69 58.52
CA ILE A 31 16.58 -24.16 57.88
C ILE A 31 16.22 -22.79 57.32
N ALA A 32 16.99 -21.77 57.71
CA ALA A 32 16.85 -20.41 57.20
C ALA A 32 18.10 -19.98 56.42
N ILE A 33 17.90 -19.16 55.38
CA ILE A 33 18.96 -18.72 54.47
C ILE A 33 19.29 -17.24 54.72
N TYR A 34 20.59 -16.94 54.76
CA TYR A 34 21.11 -15.61 54.99
C TYR A 34 22.13 -15.21 53.93
N ASP A 35 22.16 -13.91 53.65
CA ASP A 35 23.19 -13.30 52.82
C ASP A 35 24.51 -13.24 53.63
N PRO A 36 25.63 -13.81 53.13
CA PRO A 36 26.90 -13.84 53.86
C PRO A 36 27.51 -12.46 54.11
N VAL A 37 27.16 -11.46 53.30
CA VAL A 37 27.74 -10.10 53.38
C VAL A 37 26.94 -9.23 54.34
N THR A 38 25.61 -9.33 54.31
CA THR A 38 24.75 -8.47 55.13
C THR A 38 24.25 -9.14 56.41
N GLY A 39 24.29 -10.47 56.50
CA GLY A 39 23.78 -11.25 57.63
C GLY A 39 22.25 -11.28 57.74
N ASN A 40 21.53 -10.71 56.77
CA ASN A 40 20.07 -10.64 56.78
C ASN A 40 19.43 -11.88 56.13
N PRO A 41 18.22 -12.29 56.54
CA PRO A 41 17.47 -13.35 55.88
C PRO A 41 17.26 -13.02 54.39
N THR A 42 17.56 -13.96 53.50
CA THR A 42 17.44 -13.78 52.05
C THR A 42 16.79 -15.00 51.40
N ASN A 43 16.30 -14.83 50.16
CA ASN A 43 15.59 -15.90 49.47
C ASN A 43 16.58 -17.01 49.05
N GLY A 44 16.29 -18.24 49.47
CA GLY A 44 17.07 -19.44 49.14
C GLY A 44 16.98 -19.86 47.68
N ASN A 45 16.01 -19.34 46.90
CA ASN A 45 15.86 -19.63 45.46
C ASN A 45 15.93 -21.14 45.14
N ASN A 46 15.27 -21.96 45.96
CA ASN A 46 15.25 -23.42 45.87
C ASN A 46 16.63 -24.10 46.04
N CYS A 47 17.54 -23.48 46.77
CA CYS A 47 18.83 -24.09 47.09
C CYS A 47 18.68 -25.41 47.85
N LYS A 48 19.56 -26.36 47.57
CA LYS A 48 19.62 -27.63 48.30
C LYS A 48 20.56 -27.49 49.49
N VAL A 49 20.01 -27.66 50.69
CA VAL A 49 20.78 -27.69 51.93
C VAL A 49 20.85 -29.13 52.43
N THR A 50 22.07 -29.62 52.64
CA THR A 50 22.32 -30.94 53.22
C THR A 50 22.70 -30.76 54.68
N TYR A 51 22.02 -31.50 55.56
CA TYR A 51 22.21 -31.44 57.01
C TYR A 51 22.27 -32.85 57.60
N LYS A 52 22.97 -32.98 58.73
CA LYS A 52 23.01 -34.20 59.53
C LYS A 52 21.97 -34.10 60.63
N LEU A 53 21.13 -35.12 60.73
CA LEU A 53 20.26 -35.37 61.88
C LEU A 53 20.88 -36.51 62.69
N THR A 54 21.25 -36.21 63.93
CA THR A 54 21.58 -37.23 64.92
C THR A 54 20.35 -37.46 65.79
N ASP A 55 19.86 -38.69 65.82
CA ASP A 55 18.67 -39.04 66.59
C ASP A 55 18.96 -39.24 68.09
N GLU A 56 17.93 -39.61 68.85
CA GLU A 56 17.99 -39.82 70.30
C GLU A 56 18.86 -41.01 70.70
N PHE A 57 19.19 -41.90 69.76
CA PHE A 57 20.04 -43.06 69.96
C PHE A 57 21.47 -42.83 69.43
N ASN A 58 21.79 -41.58 69.12
CA ASN A 58 23.08 -41.13 68.60
C ASN A 58 23.43 -41.69 67.20
N ASN A 59 22.43 -42.13 66.43
CA ASN A 59 22.61 -42.50 65.04
C ASN A 59 22.51 -41.26 64.15
N THR A 60 23.50 -41.04 63.31
CA THR A 60 23.54 -39.89 62.41
C THR A 60 23.11 -40.27 61.01
N SER A 61 22.08 -39.59 60.50
CA SER A 61 21.64 -39.68 59.10
C SER A 61 21.89 -38.35 58.39
N THR A 62 22.34 -38.42 57.14
CA THR A 62 22.52 -37.23 56.30
C THR A 62 21.29 -37.07 55.42
N LEU A 63 20.64 -35.92 55.51
CA LEU A 63 19.38 -35.59 54.85
C LEU A 63 19.55 -34.30 54.05
N SER A 64 18.67 -34.07 53.08
CA SER A 64 18.65 -32.82 52.31
C SER A 64 17.26 -32.21 52.29
N ALA A 65 17.19 -30.88 52.35
CA ALA A 65 15.98 -30.10 52.17
C ALA A 65 16.19 -29.01 51.11
N PHE A 66 15.15 -28.70 50.37
CA PHE A 66 15.13 -27.58 49.41
C PHE A 66 14.45 -26.38 50.06
N VAL A 67 15.06 -25.20 49.94
CA VAL A 67 14.54 -23.97 50.54
C VAL A 67 14.03 -23.03 49.42
N PRO A 68 12.74 -23.08 49.06
CA PRO A 68 12.19 -22.31 47.94
C PRO A 68 12.03 -20.80 48.26
N GLY A 69 12.05 -20.44 49.55
CA GLY A 69 11.88 -19.07 50.05
C GLY A 69 12.97 -18.72 51.08
N LEU A 70 12.63 -17.92 52.10
CA LEU A 70 13.58 -17.51 53.15
C LEU A 70 13.96 -18.67 54.10
N SER A 71 13.02 -19.57 54.40
CA SER A 71 13.23 -20.70 55.30
C SER A 71 12.28 -21.87 54.98
N VAL A 72 12.63 -23.07 55.46
CA VAL A 72 11.78 -24.28 55.37
C VAL A 72 11.83 -25.07 56.67
N VAL A 73 10.69 -25.58 57.12
CA VAL A 73 10.61 -26.45 58.30
C VAL A 73 11.05 -27.86 57.91
N ILE A 74 12.02 -28.41 58.63
CA ILE A 74 12.58 -29.74 58.38
C ILE A 74 12.17 -30.77 59.43
N TYR A 75 11.73 -30.32 60.61
CA TYR A 75 11.25 -31.21 61.65
C TYR A 75 10.31 -30.47 62.60
N GLU A 76 9.27 -31.16 63.07
CA GLU A 76 8.42 -30.69 64.16
C GLU A 76 8.05 -31.88 65.04
N GLY A 77 8.36 -31.78 66.34
CA GLY A 77 8.12 -32.85 67.29
C GLY A 77 9.13 -32.85 68.43
N GLU A 78 9.31 -34.00 69.06
CA GLU A 78 10.22 -34.16 70.19
C GLU A 78 11.67 -34.02 69.72
N VAL A 79 12.37 -33.01 70.24
CA VAL A 79 13.80 -32.80 69.97
C VAL A 79 14.67 -33.19 71.14
N GLY A 80 14.10 -33.46 72.30
CA GLY A 80 14.85 -34.03 73.41
C GLY A 80 13.97 -34.49 74.56
N ARG A 81 14.51 -35.37 75.39
CA ARG A 81 13.84 -35.96 76.54
C ARG A 81 14.79 -36.09 77.70
N VAL A 82 14.30 -35.83 78.90
CA VAL A 82 14.99 -36.12 80.16
C VAL A 82 14.07 -36.94 81.04
N ILE A 83 14.55 -38.12 81.47
CA ILE A 83 13.79 -39.06 82.32
C ILE A 83 14.39 -39.09 83.72
N PHE A 84 13.53 -38.98 84.73
CA PHE A 84 13.88 -39.07 86.14
C PHE A 84 13.23 -40.31 86.79
N ASP A 85 14.01 -41.13 87.50
CA ASP A 85 13.47 -42.23 88.32
C ASP A 85 12.97 -41.75 89.69
N ARG A 86 13.54 -40.63 90.17
CA ARG A 86 13.12 -39.89 91.36
C ARG A 86 13.47 -38.41 91.20
N PRO A 87 12.83 -37.50 91.95
CA PRO A 87 13.00 -36.06 91.76
C PRO A 87 14.49 -35.65 91.72
N TYR A 88 14.86 -34.94 90.66
CA TYR A 88 16.22 -34.41 90.40
C TYR A 88 17.32 -35.44 90.11
N HIS A 89 17.00 -36.73 89.91
CA HIS A 89 17.97 -37.75 89.51
C HIS A 89 17.73 -38.19 88.04
N VAL A 90 18.59 -37.74 87.12
CA VAL A 90 18.47 -38.04 85.68
C VAL A 90 18.99 -39.45 85.41
N VAL A 91 18.14 -40.30 84.82
CA VAL A 91 18.53 -41.67 84.44
C VAL A 91 18.91 -41.76 82.97
N SER A 92 18.28 -40.94 82.12
CA SER A 92 18.67 -40.80 80.72
C SER A 92 18.28 -39.45 80.19
N SER A 93 19.14 -38.86 79.37
CA SER A 93 18.80 -37.73 78.51
C SER A 93 19.14 -38.06 77.07
N ALA A 94 18.24 -37.70 76.17
CA ALA A 94 18.44 -37.84 74.74
C ALA A 94 18.07 -36.53 74.06
N ALA A 95 18.84 -36.12 73.05
CA ALA A 95 18.58 -34.92 72.29
C ALA A 95 18.90 -35.17 70.82
N LYS A 96 17.99 -34.76 69.94
CA LYS A 96 18.25 -34.70 68.51
C LYS A 96 19.13 -33.50 68.22
N LYS A 97 20.10 -33.67 67.34
CA LYS A 97 20.98 -32.59 66.86
C LYS A 97 20.87 -32.46 65.36
N PHE A 98 20.80 -31.21 64.89
CA PHE A 98 20.72 -30.84 63.50
C PHE A 98 21.91 -29.95 63.16
N GLU A 99 22.72 -30.36 62.17
CA GLU A 99 23.94 -29.65 61.79
C GLU A 99 24.02 -29.50 60.27
N ILE A 100 24.27 -28.28 59.79
CA ILE A 100 24.42 -28.03 58.35
C ILE A 100 25.76 -28.60 57.88
N VAL A 101 25.73 -29.38 56.80
CA VAL A 101 26.92 -29.97 56.19
C VAL A 101 27.36 -29.15 54.98
N SER A 102 26.42 -28.84 54.09
CA SER A 102 26.70 -28.03 52.90
C SER A 102 25.45 -27.37 52.36
N ILE A 103 25.65 -26.25 51.70
CA ILE A 103 24.66 -25.59 50.86
C ILE A 103 25.21 -25.58 49.44
N THR A 104 24.42 -26.06 48.49
CA THR A 104 24.74 -25.97 47.07
C THR A 104 23.74 -25.00 46.45
N GLY A 105 24.27 -23.99 45.73
CA GLY A 105 23.45 -22.97 45.07
C GLY A 105 22.40 -23.63 44.18
N GLY A 106 21.16 -23.15 44.26
CA GLY A 106 20.09 -23.60 43.38
C GLY A 106 20.37 -23.15 41.96
N GLU A 107 20.78 -24.08 41.08
CA GLU A 107 20.27 -24.04 39.72
C GLU A 107 18.78 -24.30 39.84
N VAL A 108 17.95 -23.48 39.19
CA VAL A 108 16.53 -23.74 39.04
C VAL A 108 16.40 -25.17 38.53
N PRO A 109 15.94 -26.15 39.32
CA PRO A 109 15.49 -27.40 38.74
C PRO A 109 14.19 -26.98 38.09
N LEU A 110 14.22 -26.78 36.77
CA LEU A 110 12.98 -26.83 36.01
C LEU A 110 12.27 -28.10 36.47
N PRO A 111 10.96 -28.03 36.78
CA PRO A 111 10.20 -29.21 37.12
C PRO A 111 10.45 -30.27 36.03
N PRO A 112 10.42 -31.59 36.36
CA PRO A 112 10.52 -32.61 35.32
C PRO A 112 9.56 -32.18 34.19
N PRO A 113 10.05 -32.08 32.94
CA PRO A 113 9.24 -31.51 31.89
C PRO A 113 7.91 -32.27 31.91
N PRO A 114 6.76 -31.57 31.84
CA PRO A 114 5.52 -32.23 31.43
C PRO A 114 5.85 -33.05 30.17
N PRO A 115 5.16 -34.17 29.90
CA PRO A 115 5.35 -34.89 28.63
C PRO A 115 5.57 -33.90 27.49
N GLY A 116 6.67 -34.08 26.76
CA GLY A 116 7.31 -33.08 25.91
C GLY A 116 6.41 -32.68 24.75
N ASP A 117 5.50 -31.75 24.99
CA ASP A 117 4.50 -31.43 24.00
C ASP A 117 5.09 -30.53 22.91
N ILE A 118 5.01 -31.02 21.68
CA ILE A 118 5.15 -30.22 20.48
C ILE A 118 4.05 -29.16 20.47
N GLN A 119 4.44 -27.89 20.46
CA GLN A 119 3.55 -26.73 20.42
C GLN A 119 3.50 -26.17 19.00
N ILE A 120 2.29 -26.09 18.42
CA ILE A 120 2.07 -25.40 17.14
C ILE A 120 1.76 -23.94 17.45
N ILE A 121 2.73 -23.06 17.20
CA ILE A 121 2.70 -21.62 17.53
C ILE A 121 1.75 -20.90 16.57
N SER A 122 1.95 -21.05 15.26
CA SER A 122 1.11 -20.47 14.22
C SER A 122 1.12 -21.29 12.93
N LEU A 123 0.13 -21.04 12.08
CA LEU A 123 0.04 -21.59 10.73
C LEU A 123 -0.14 -20.41 9.79
N ASP A 124 0.83 -20.18 8.91
CA ASP A 124 0.74 -19.15 7.88
C ASP A 124 0.18 -19.81 6.61
N ILE A 125 -1.07 -19.49 6.29
CA ILE A 125 -1.84 -20.16 5.23
C ILE A 125 -1.96 -19.24 4.02
N SER A 126 -1.59 -19.76 2.85
CA SER A 126 -1.90 -19.18 1.55
C SER A 126 -3.06 -19.96 0.90
N PRO A 127 -4.13 -19.27 0.46
CA PRO A 127 -5.28 -19.93 -0.15
C PRO A 127 -4.94 -20.57 -1.49
N GLU A 128 -5.75 -21.55 -1.89
CA GLU A 128 -5.78 -22.08 -3.25
C GLU A 128 -6.42 -21.03 -4.18
N THR A 129 -5.83 -20.76 -5.35
CA THR A 129 -6.27 -19.68 -6.25
C THR A 129 -7.54 -19.98 -7.05
N SER A 130 -8.00 -21.22 -7.04
CA SER A 130 -9.30 -21.66 -7.56
C SER A 130 -9.50 -23.12 -7.19
N SER A 131 -10.75 -23.58 -7.06
CA SER A 131 -11.01 -24.97 -6.66
C SER A 131 -10.29 -25.97 -7.55
N GLY A 132 -9.45 -26.82 -6.96
CA GLY A 132 -8.68 -27.85 -7.66
C GLY A 132 -7.39 -27.38 -8.35
N ALA A 133 -6.96 -26.12 -8.17
CA ALA A 133 -5.66 -25.64 -8.61
C ALA A 133 -4.49 -26.30 -7.86
N HIS A 134 -4.73 -26.85 -6.67
CA HIS A 134 -3.72 -27.49 -5.82
C HIS A 134 -2.49 -26.59 -5.67
N ASN A 135 -2.69 -25.30 -5.39
CA ASN A 135 -1.60 -24.36 -5.21
C ASN A 135 -1.68 -23.57 -3.90
N GLY A 136 -2.57 -23.99 -3.00
CA GLY A 136 -2.54 -23.54 -1.61
C GLY A 136 -1.24 -23.96 -0.93
N GLN A 137 -0.87 -23.20 0.10
CA GLN A 137 0.35 -23.42 0.86
C GLN A 137 0.09 -23.26 2.35
N VAL A 138 0.81 -24.00 3.17
CA VAL A 138 0.93 -23.71 4.59
C VAL A 138 2.39 -23.72 5.01
N THR A 139 2.77 -22.77 5.84
CA THR A 139 4.02 -22.79 6.61
C THR A 139 3.67 -23.00 8.08
N ILE A 140 4.27 -24.03 8.68
CA ILE A 140 3.99 -24.43 10.06
C ILE A 140 5.08 -23.91 10.99
N ASN A 141 4.72 -23.01 11.91
CA ASN A 141 5.62 -22.58 12.98
C ASN A 141 5.33 -23.40 14.24
N ALA A 142 6.23 -24.31 14.58
CA ALA A 142 6.11 -25.18 15.75
C ALA A 142 7.41 -25.22 16.55
N SER A 143 7.29 -25.44 17.85
CA SER A 143 8.41 -25.66 18.77
C SER A 143 8.24 -26.99 19.49
N ALA A 144 9.36 -27.61 19.83
CA ALA A 144 9.40 -28.84 20.60
C ALA A 144 10.65 -28.86 21.49
N THR A 145 10.60 -29.65 22.55
CA THR A 145 11.72 -29.85 23.46
C THR A 145 12.85 -30.68 22.82
N TYR A 146 12.52 -31.55 21.85
CA TYR A 146 13.46 -32.43 21.17
C TYR A 146 13.47 -32.14 19.67
N LEU A 147 14.62 -31.75 19.14
CA LEU A 147 14.84 -31.47 17.71
C LEU A 147 15.68 -32.59 17.08
N PRO A 148 15.58 -32.83 15.76
CA PRO A 148 14.77 -32.10 14.77
C PRO A 148 13.28 -32.47 14.78
N LEU A 149 12.44 -31.60 14.21
CA LEU A 149 11.02 -31.86 13.95
C LEU A 149 10.83 -32.44 12.55
N GLY A 150 9.94 -33.42 12.45
CA GLY A 150 9.36 -33.91 11.19
C GLY A 150 7.91 -33.45 11.05
N TYR A 151 7.51 -33.07 9.85
CA TYR A 151 6.17 -32.57 9.52
C TYR A 151 5.53 -33.48 8.49
N ALA A 152 4.26 -33.84 8.65
CA ALA A 152 3.49 -34.64 7.71
C ALA A 152 2.06 -34.08 7.61
N ILE A 153 1.52 -34.00 6.39
CA ILE A 153 0.15 -33.53 6.15
C ILE A 153 -0.71 -34.67 5.59
N ASP A 154 -1.94 -34.81 6.08
CA ASP A 154 -2.95 -35.79 5.62
C ASP A 154 -2.45 -37.25 5.55
N GLY A 155 -1.50 -37.62 6.42
CA GLY A 155 -0.92 -38.96 6.45
C GLY A 155 0.12 -39.26 5.35
N ILE A 156 0.61 -38.24 4.63
CA ILE A 156 1.72 -38.32 3.67
C ILE A 156 3.07 -38.50 4.41
N THR A 157 4.12 -38.91 3.69
CA THR A 157 5.51 -39.04 4.16
C THR A 157 5.99 -37.80 4.93
N SER A 158 6.59 -38.02 6.11
CA SER A 158 7.16 -36.93 6.92
C SER A 158 8.38 -36.29 6.24
N GLN A 159 8.44 -34.96 6.27
CA GLN A 159 9.52 -34.12 5.74
C GLN A 159 10.09 -33.19 6.82
N ALA A 160 11.36 -32.77 6.67
CA ALA A 160 12.01 -31.84 7.61
C ALA A 160 11.60 -30.37 7.39
N SER A 161 11.14 -30.03 6.19
CA SER A 161 10.69 -28.67 5.87
C SER A 161 9.30 -28.40 6.46
N PRO A 162 9.09 -27.26 7.14
CA PRO A 162 7.77 -26.88 7.66
C PRO A 162 6.83 -26.34 6.58
N ILE A 163 7.21 -26.36 5.31
CA ILE A 163 6.45 -25.77 4.20
C ILE A 163 5.82 -26.88 3.36
N PHE A 164 4.49 -26.83 3.21
CA PHE A 164 3.74 -27.66 2.28
C PHE A 164 3.13 -26.79 1.20
N THR A 165 3.47 -27.07 -0.06
CA THR A 165 2.84 -26.48 -1.24
C THR A 165 1.99 -27.54 -1.93
N GLY A 166 1.18 -27.14 -2.91
CA GLY A 166 0.42 -28.13 -3.67
C GLY A 166 -0.95 -28.48 -3.07
N LEU A 167 -1.43 -27.73 -2.09
CA LEU A 167 -2.63 -28.09 -1.33
C LEU A 167 -3.89 -27.62 -2.04
N ALA A 168 -4.90 -28.49 -2.10
CA ALA A 168 -6.25 -28.12 -2.51
C ALA A 168 -6.92 -27.26 -1.43
N GLY A 169 -7.97 -26.52 -1.78
CA GLY A 169 -8.83 -25.93 -0.77
C GLY A 169 -9.61 -26.99 0.00
N GLY A 170 -9.75 -26.79 1.30
CA GLY A 170 -10.37 -27.77 2.19
C GLY A 170 -9.70 -27.87 3.55
N THR A 171 -10.19 -28.81 4.36
CA THR A 171 -9.62 -29.11 5.68
C THR A 171 -8.47 -30.10 5.54
N HIS A 172 -7.31 -29.73 6.08
CA HIS A 172 -6.11 -30.56 6.15
C HIS A 172 -5.74 -30.83 7.61
N THR A 173 -5.06 -31.95 7.84
CA THR A 173 -4.53 -32.32 9.17
C THR A 173 -3.02 -32.36 9.12
N ILE A 174 -2.36 -31.48 9.88
CA ILE A 174 -0.91 -31.57 10.08
C ILE A 174 -0.62 -32.48 11.27
N VAL A 175 0.42 -33.30 11.15
CA VAL A 175 1.05 -34.09 12.20
C VAL A 175 2.52 -33.70 12.27
N ILE A 176 2.98 -33.32 13.45
CA ILE A 176 4.39 -32.99 13.73
C ILE A 176 4.93 -34.07 14.65
N THR A 177 6.15 -34.56 14.38
CA THR A 177 6.85 -35.58 15.15
C THR A 177 8.18 -35.04 15.63
N ASP A 178 8.54 -35.23 16.90
CA ASP A 178 9.83 -34.83 17.44
C ASP A 178 10.88 -35.97 17.36
N ALA A 179 12.13 -35.69 17.75
CA ALA A 179 13.21 -36.68 17.72
C ALA A 179 13.02 -37.86 18.68
N ASN A 180 12.15 -37.74 19.68
CA ASN A 180 11.80 -38.81 20.62
C ASN A 180 10.57 -39.61 20.17
N GLY A 181 9.99 -39.29 19.02
CA GLY A 181 8.84 -39.99 18.45
C GLY A 181 7.48 -39.56 19.02
N GLN A 182 7.42 -38.45 19.76
CA GLN A 182 6.16 -37.86 20.20
C GLN A 182 5.50 -37.13 19.03
N THR A 183 4.17 -37.18 18.92
CA THR A 183 3.41 -36.55 17.83
C THR A 183 2.37 -35.56 18.33
N SER A 184 2.20 -34.44 17.62
CA SER A 184 1.11 -33.47 17.83
C SER A 184 0.39 -33.20 16.51
N SER A 185 -0.94 -33.11 16.55
CA SER A 185 -1.77 -32.93 15.35
C SER A 185 -2.69 -31.73 15.46
N LYS A 186 -2.88 -31.01 14.35
CA LYS A 186 -3.83 -29.89 14.27
C LYS A 186 -4.53 -29.89 12.93
N THR A 187 -5.84 -29.65 12.95
CA THR A 187 -6.62 -29.42 11.73
C THR A 187 -6.61 -27.93 11.38
N PHE A 188 -6.54 -27.63 10.09
CA PHE A 188 -6.62 -26.27 9.57
C PHE A 188 -7.31 -26.26 8.20
N TYR A 189 -7.74 -25.09 7.76
CA TYR A 189 -8.50 -24.93 6.52
C TYR A 189 -7.71 -24.08 5.54
N ILE A 190 -7.43 -24.63 4.35
CA ILE A 190 -6.96 -23.86 3.20
C ILE A 190 -8.19 -23.25 2.52
N PRO A 191 -8.34 -21.91 2.49
CA PRO A 191 -9.41 -21.29 1.72
C PRO A 191 -9.17 -21.51 0.23
N THR A 192 -10.24 -21.73 -0.53
CA THR A 192 -10.22 -21.52 -1.98
C THR A 192 -10.63 -20.07 -2.23
N VAL A 193 -9.71 -19.24 -2.71
CA VAL A 193 -10.06 -17.98 -3.34
C VAL A 193 -10.39 -18.33 -4.78
N ASN A 194 -11.61 -18.07 -5.25
CA ASN A 194 -11.83 -18.02 -6.69
C ASN A 194 -11.16 -16.75 -7.19
N ASN A 195 -9.87 -16.82 -7.56
CA ASN A 195 -9.20 -15.69 -8.20
C ASN A 195 -9.75 -15.56 -9.61
N LEU A 196 -10.91 -14.91 -9.71
CA LEU A 196 -11.59 -14.65 -10.96
C LEU A 196 -10.82 -13.61 -11.76
N LEU A 197 -10.00 -12.77 -11.12
CA LEU A 197 -9.24 -11.72 -11.80
C LEU A 197 -8.18 -12.32 -12.73
N VAL A 198 -8.36 -12.08 -14.04
CA VAL A 198 -7.44 -12.51 -15.09
C VAL A 198 -6.51 -11.38 -15.51
N SER A 199 -7.03 -10.16 -15.56
CA SER A 199 -6.24 -8.98 -15.88
C SER A 199 -6.82 -7.75 -15.20
N ASP A 200 -5.94 -6.83 -14.85
CA ASP A 200 -6.26 -5.51 -14.32
C ASP A 200 -5.54 -4.45 -15.18
N PRO A 201 -5.75 -3.14 -14.94
CA PRO A 201 -5.17 -2.09 -15.78
C PRO A 201 -3.71 -1.74 -15.40
N SER A 202 -3.07 -2.50 -14.49
CA SER A 202 -1.68 -2.29 -14.12
C SER A 202 -0.72 -2.67 -15.25
N VAL A 203 0.47 -2.08 -15.19
CA VAL A 203 1.56 -2.35 -16.13
C VAL A 203 2.81 -2.72 -15.36
N THR A 204 3.38 -3.88 -15.69
CA THR A 204 4.70 -4.28 -15.20
C THR A 204 5.79 -3.73 -16.10
N LEU A 205 6.73 -3.01 -15.51
CA LEU A 205 7.93 -2.47 -16.13
C LEU A 205 9.12 -3.44 -15.97
N PRO A 206 10.18 -3.29 -16.78
CA PRO A 206 11.43 -4.01 -16.56
C PRO A 206 11.93 -3.83 -15.12
N GLY A 207 12.39 -4.91 -14.49
CA GLY A 207 12.82 -4.89 -13.08
C GLY A 207 11.74 -5.27 -12.07
N GLY A 208 10.51 -5.54 -12.52
CA GLY A 208 9.41 -5.98 -11.65
C GLY A 208 8.60 -4.85 -11.03
N ASN A 209 8.91 -3.58 -11.35
CA ASN A 209 8.12 -2.43 -10.94
C ASN A 209 6.71 -2.47 -11.56
N ILE A 210 5.68 -2.19 -10.78
CA ILE A 210 4.28 -2.25 -11.24
C ILE A 210 3.65 -0.87 -11.10
N SER A 211 3.25 -0.28 -12.23
CA SER A 211 2.47 0.96 -12.26
C SER A 211 0.97 0.67 -12.16
N ARG A 212 0.31 1.29 -11.19
CA ARG A 212 -1.16 1.27 -11.01
C ARG A 212 -1.82 2.62 -11.29
N TRP A 213 -1.09 3.51 -11.99
CA TRP A 213 -1.54 4.86 -12.35
C TRP A 213 -2.17 4.86 -13.74
N ASN A 214 -3.42 5.27 -13.83
CA ASN A 214 -4.22 5.17 -15.06
C ASN A 214 -4.61 6.55 -15.59
N ALA A 215 -4.71 6.66 -16.92
CA ALA A 215 -5.28 7.83 -17.57
C ALA A 215 -6.82 7.74 -17.55
N ALA A 216 -7.51 8.70 -16.92
CA ALA A 216 -8.96 8.66 -16.71
C ALA A 216 -9.79 8.57 -18.00
N PHE A 217 -9.28 9.15 -19.08
CA PHE A 217 -9.97 9.19 -20.38
C PHE A 217 -9.61 8.02 -21.29
N ASN A 218 -8.85 7.06 -20.77
CA ASN A 218 -8.54 5.80 -21.44
C ASN A 218 -9.31 4.65 -20.75
N PRO A 219 -9.54 3.50 -21.44
CA PRO A 219 -10.25 2.38 -20.84
C PRO A 219 -9.51 1.79 -19.63
N VAL A 220 -10.14 1.84 -18.46
CA VAL A 220 -9.72 1.22 -17.20
C VAL A 220 -10.60 0.00 -16.95
N VAL A 221 -10.09 -1.18 -17.33
CA VAL A 221 -10.87 -2.42 -17.39
C VAL A 221 -10.28 -3.50 -16.49
N PHE A 222 -11.13 -4.05 -15.63
CA PHE A 222 -10.85 -5.28 -14.88
C PHE A 222 -11.50 -6.46 -15.60
N THR A 223 -10.73 -7.49 -15.91
CA THR A 223 -11.22 -8.69 -16.58
C THR A 223 -11.26 -9.84 -15.61
N TYR A 224 -12.44 -10.44 -15.49
CA TYR A 224 -12.69 -11.60 -14.66
C TYR A 224 -13.07 -12.81 -15.50
N GLN A 225 -12.72 -14.01 -15.07
CA GLN A 225 -13.09 -15.28 -15.70
C GLN A 225 -13.89 -16.12 -14.71
N ARG A 226 -15.15 -16.35 -15.04
CA ARG A 226 -15.99 -17.34 -14.36
C ARG A 226 -15.45 -18.74 -14.61
N LYS A 227 -15.26 -19.49 -13.53
CA LYS A 227 -14.87 -20.91 -13.52
C LYS A 227 -15.69 -21.60 -12.44
N ASP A 228 -16.81 -22.22 -12.80
CA ASP A 228 -17.70 -22.82 -11.79
C ASP A 228 -17.07 -24.07 -11.16
N PHE A 229 -16.53 -24.97 -11.99
CA PHE A 229 -15.87 -26.19 -11.55
C PHE A 229 -14.64 -26.50 -12.38
N TYR A 230 -13.68 -27.19 -11.78
CA TYR A 230 -12.53 -27.72 -12.50
C TYR A 230 -12.91 -29.03 -13.19
N VAL A 231 -12.47 -29.20 -14.43
CA VAL A 231 -12.58 -30.45 -15.17
C VAL A 231 -11.34 -31.27 -14.85
N THR A 232 -11.51 -32.33 -14.07
CA THR A 232 -10.42 -33.21 -13.62
C THR A 232 -9.96 -34.17 -14.71
N ASP A 233 -10.89 -34.61 -15.57
CA ASP A 233 -10.58 -35.47 -16.71
C ASP A 233 -11.71 -35.47 -17.76
N LEU A 234 -11.37 -35.83 -18.99
CA LEU A 234 -12.33 -36.17 -20.04
C LEU A 234 -12.16 -37.65 -20.39
N GLN A 235 -13.27 -38.39 -20.42
CA GLN A 235 -13.23 -39.84 -20.62
C GLN A 235 -14.17 -40.30 -21.73
N LEU A 236 -13.84 -41.41 -22.37
CA LEU A 236 -14.76 -42.08 -23.30
C LEU A 236 -15.97 -42.64 -22.54
N HIS A 237 -17.17 -42.34 -23.00
CA HIS A 237 -18.38 -43.08 -22.64
C HIS A 237 -18.51 -44.32 -23.53
N THR A 238 -18.24 -45.50 -22.98
CA THR A 238 -18.09 -46.75 -23.75
C THR A 238 -19.35 -47.21 -24.49
N ILE A 239 -20.54 -46.74 -24.09
CA ILE A 239 -21.82 -47.16 -24.70
C ILE A 239 -22.16 -46.34 -25.95
N ASN A 240 -21.89 -45.04 -25.95
CA ASN A 240 -22.37 -44.11 -27.00
C ASN A 240 -21.23 -43.35 -27.70
N GLY A 241 -19.98 -43.59 -27.32
CA GLY A 241 -18.79 -42.95 -27.90
C GLY A 241 -18.63 -41.46 -27.56
N LYS A 242 -19.48 -40.92 -26.69
CA LYS A 242 -19.48 -39.50 -26.30
C LYS A 242 -18.47 -39.22 -25.20
N THR A 243 -18.19 -37.94 -24.98
CA THR A 243 -17.30 -37.48 -23.91
C THR A 243 -18.04 -37.48 -22.57
N ARG A 244 -17.43 -38.12 -21.57
CA ARG A 244 -17.72 -37.93 -20.15
C ARG A 244 -16.82 -36.83 -19.61
N VAL A 245 -17.40 -35.87 -18.92
CA VAL A 245 -16.72 -34.76 -18.27
C VAL A 245 -16.73 -35.05 -16.78
N VAL A 246 -15.56 -35.30 -16.20
CA VAL A 246 -15.38 -35.49 -14.77
C VAL A 246 -15.05 -34.14 -14.15
N ILE A 247 -15.82 -33.73 -13.15
CA ILE A 247 -15.70 -32.43 -12.51
C ILE A 247 -15.29 -32.57 -11.04
N SER A 248 -14.76 -31.49 -10.47
CA SER A 248 -14.25 -31.45 -9.09
C SER A 248 -15.33 -31.53 -8.00
N ASP A 249 -16.59 -31.28 -8.33
CA ASP A 249 -17.68 -31.15 -7.33
C ASP A 249 -19.01 -31.73 -7.85
N ASP A 250 -20.09 -31.60 -7.08
CA ASP A 250 -21.42 -32.09 -7.39
C ASP A 250 -22.13 -31.26 -8.47
N ALA A 251 -22.59 -31.95 -9.51
CA ALA A 251 -23.49 -31.47 -10.55
C ALA A 251 -24.82 -32.25 -10.54
N SER A 252 -25.28 -32.71 -9.37
CA SER A 252 -26.48 -33.56 -9.25
C SER A 252 -27.76 -32.90 -9.77
N ALA A 253 -27.84 -31.56 -9.68
CA ALA A 253 -28.97 -30.76 -10.16
C ALA A 253 -28.93 -30.47 -11.67
N VAL A 254 -27.90 -30.89 -12.39
CA VAL A 254 -27.83 -30.79 -13.86
C VAL A 254 -28.69 -31.87 -14.50
N THR A 255 -29.44 -31.50 -15.53
CA THR A 255 -30.37 -32.38 -16.23
C THR A 255 -30.02 -32.54 -17.71
N ALA A 256 -30.47 -33.65 -18.31
CA ALA A 256 -30.34 -33.85 -19.74
C ALA A 256 -31.07 -32.72 -20.48
N GLY A 257 -30.38 -32.07 -21.40
CA GLY A 257 -30.86 -30.91 -22.13
C GLY A 257 -30.22 -29.58 -21.74
N ASP A 258 -29.58 -29.51 -20.58
CA ASP A 258 -28.88 -28.30 -20.13
C ASP A 258 -27.66 -27.99 -21.00
N LEU A 259 -27.41 -26.70 -21.23
CA LEU A 259 -26.21 -26.22 -21.94
C LEU A 259 -25.12 -25.86 -20.93
N ILE A 260 -23.92 -26.36 -21.18
CA ILE A 260 -22.73 -26.13 -20.37
C ILE A 260 -21.59 -25.63 -21.25
N TYR A 261 -20.75 -24.73 -20.72
CA TYR A 261 -19.54 -24.27 -21.40
C TYR A 261 -18.34 -25.01 -20.83
N ILE A 262 -17.48 -25.54 -21.69
CA ILE A 262 -16.26 -26.24 -21.32
C ILE A 262 -15.08 -25.53 -21.99
N GLU A 263 -14.00 -25.34 -21.25
CA GLU A 263 -12.72 -24.83 -21.75
C GLU A 263 -11.62 -25.82 -21.37
N THR A 264 -11.22 -26.65 -22.34
CA THR A 264 -10.11 -27.59 -22.20
C THR A 264 -9.37 -27.70 -23.53
N PRO A 265 -8.04 -27.97 -23.56
CA PRO A 265 -7.30 -28.15 -24.80
C PRO A 265 -7.93 -29.13 -25.82
N ALA A 266 -8.58 -30.21 -25.36
CA ALA A 266 -9.20 -31.21 -26.24
C ALA A 266 -10.68 -30.93 -26.57
N CYS A 267 -11.36 -30.07 -25.81
CA CYS A 267 -12.79 -29.80 -25.91
C CYS A 267 -13.11 -28.40 -25.39
N THR A 268 -13.27 -27.42 -26.29
CA THR A 268 -13.67 -26.04 -25.97
C THR A 268 -14.95 -25.69 -26.70
N GLY A 269 -15.96 -25.21 -25.97
CA GLY A 269 -17.23 -24.78 -26.55
C GLY A 269 -18.42 -24.93 -25.61
N THR A 270 -19.61 -24.63 -26.13
CA THR A 270 -20.88 -24.88 -25.45
C THR A 270 -21.47 -26.19 -25.95
N PHE A 271 -21.78 -27.10 -25.03
CA PHE A 271 -22.28 -28.44 -25.32
C PHE A 271 -23.57 -28.73 -24.57
N LYS A 272 -24.39 -29.62 -25.13
CA LYS A 272 -25.63 -30.07 -24.49
C LYS A 272 -25.36 -31.31 -23.66
N VAL A 273 -25.79 -31.30 -22.40
CA VAL A 273 -25.74 -32.48 -21.53
C VAL A 273 -26.74 -33.51 -22.04
N THR A 274 -26.28 -34.72 -22.34
CA THR A 274 -27.13 -35.81 -22.84
C THR A 274 -27.65 -36.68 -21.71
N GLU A 275 -26.82 -36.91 -20.70
CA GLU A 275 -27.17 -37.70 -19.52
C GLU A 275 -26.26 -37.32 -18.34
N LYS A 276 -26.77 -37.53 -17.12
CA LYS A 276 -25.98 -37.46 -15.89
C LYS A 276 -25.52 -38.88 -15.57
N TYR A 277 -24.20 -39.13 -15.68
CA TYR A 277 -23.61 -40.45 -15.46
C TYR A 277 -23.39 -40.73 -13.98
N ALA A 278 -22.92 -39.72 -13.24
CA ALA A 278 -22.78 -39.72 -11.79
C ALA A 278 -22.95 -38.30 -11.25
N ASN A 279 -22.92 -38.12 -9.93
CA ASN A 279 -23.06 -36.80 -9.30
C ASN A 279 -22.02 -35.79 -9.81
N ASN A 280 -20.79 -36.23 -10.06
CA ASN A 280 -19.69 -35.41 -10.58
C ASN A 280 -19.26 -35.77 -12.01
N ILE A 281 -20.10 -36.52 -12.76
CA ILE A 281 -19.78 -36.95 -14.13
C ILE A 281 -20.98 -36.67 -15.06
N LEU A 282 -20.76 -35.79 -16.03
CA LEU A 282 -21.73 -35.44 -17.06
C LEU A 282 -21.33 -36.03 -18.40
N VAL A 283 -22.29 -36.40 -19.23
CA VAL A 283 -22.04 -36.82 -20.62
C VAL A 283 -22.55 -35.74 -21.56
N ILE A 284 -21.73 -35.33 -22.51
CA ILE A 284 -22.03 -34.24 -23.46
C ILE A 284 -22.26 -34.76 -24.88
N ASP A 285 -22.96 -33.99 -25.71
CA ASP A 285 -23.30 -34.31 -27.09
C ASP A 285 -22.13 -34.21 -28.10
N THR A 286 -20.90 -34.48 -27.65
CA THR A 286 -19.70 -34.43 -28.48
C THR A 286 -18.93 -35.76 -28.38
N PRO A 287 -18.40 -36.29 -29.49
CA PRO A 287 -17.59 -37.51 -29.48
C PRO A 287 -16.29 -37.31 -28.70
N PHE A 288 -15.85 -38.36 -28.01
CA PHE A 288 -14.59 -38.33 -27.27
C PHE A 288 -13.39 -38.28 -28.22
N THR A 289 -12.48 -37.34 -27.95
CA THR A 289 -11.25 -37.14 -28.72
C THR A 289 -10.03 -37.58 -27.90
N ALA A 290 -9.81 -36.95 -26.75
CA ALA A 290 -8.71 -37.22 -25.84
C ALA A 290 -9.05 -36.78 -24.40
N GLY A 291 -8.31 -37.31 -23.43
CA GLY A 291 -8.32 -36.81 -22.05
C GLY A 291 -7.75 -35.40 -21.97
N SER A 292 -8.32 -34.56 -21.11
CA SER A 292 -7.89 -33.17 -20.94
C SER A 292 -8.43 -32.62 -19.63
N THR A 293 -7.75 -31.59 -19.12
CA THR A 293 -8.19 -30.82 -17.95
C THR A 293 -8.52 -29.37 -18.33
N GLY A 294 -9.20 -28.67 -17.44
CA GLY A 294 -9.59 -27.27 -17.65
C GLY A 294 -10.74 -26.86 -16.73
N PHE A 295 -11.71 -26.10 -17.22
CA PHE A 295 -12.87 -25.69 -16.41
C PHE A 295 -14.18 -25.80 -17.17
N ILE A 296 -15.27 -25.80 -16.41
CA ILE A 296 -16.64 -25.87 -16.90
C ILE A 296 -17.50 -24.81 -16.20
N ASN A 297 -18.42 -24.20 -16.96
CA ASN A 297 -19.43 -23.28 -16.45
C ASN A 297 -20.84 -23.84 -16.71
N ILE A 298 -21.67 -23.87 -15.67
CA ILE A 298 -22.98 -24.52 -15.64
C ILE A 298 -24.03 -23.51 -15.13
N ASN A 299 -24.75 -22.88 -16.06
CA ASN A 299 -25.76 -21.86 -15.73
C ASN A 299 -26.91 -22.38 -14.84
N ARG A 300 -27.26 -23.67 -14.95
CA ARG A 300 -28.28 -24.31 -14.11
C ARG A 300 -27.96 -24.20 -12.61
N LEU A 301 -26.69 -24.29 -12.24
CA LEU A 301 -26.22 -24.26 -10.85
C LEU A 301 -25.94 -22.82 -10.36
N ARG A 302 -25.89 -21.86 -11.28
CA ARG A 302 -25.56 -20.45 -11.05
C ARG A 302 -26.49 -19.55 -11.87
N PRO A 303 -27.82 -19.57 -11.61
CA PRO A 303 -28.81 -18.80 -12.36
C PRO A 303 -28.59 -17.28 -12.21
N TYR A 304 -28.67 -16.56 -13.33
CA TYR A 304 -28.43 -15.11 -13.39
C TYR A 304 -27.06 -14.65 -12.87
N TYR A 305 -26.03 -15.50 -13.01
CA TYR A 305 -24.66 -15.17 -12.60
C TYR A 305 -24.20 -13.80 -13.10
N LYS A 306 -23.62 -13.03 -12.19
CA LYS A 306 -23.01 -11.72 -12.43
C LYS A 306 -21.81 -11.55 -11.51
N ILE A 307 -20.89 -10.67 -11.91
CA ILE A 307 -19.75 -10.26 -11.10
C ILE A 307 -19.99 -8.83 -10.64
N LEU A 308 -19.84 -8.63 -9.34
CA LEU A 308 -19.88 -7.33 -8.69
C LEU A 308 -18.44 -6.84 -8.58
N THR A 309 -18.16 -5.65 -9.11
CA THR A 309 -16.91 -4.92 -8.87
C THR A 309 -17.23 -3.74 -7.96
N ARG A 310 -16.81 -3.82 -6.70
CA ARG A 310 -16.88 -2.71 -5.76
C ARG A 310 -15.68 -1.80 -5.94
N VAL A 311 -15.95 -0.53 -6.20
CA VAL A 311 -14.94 0.53 -6.26
C VAL A 311 -15.09 1.36 -4.99
N THR A 312 -14.08 1.34 -4.14
CA THR A 312 -14.02 2.16 -2.92
C THR A 312 -13.10 3.35 -3.19
N PHE A 313 -13.55 4.56 -2.87
CA PHE A 313 -12.85 5.80 -3.18
C PHE A 313 -13.09 6.85 -2.09
N PHE A 314 -12.25 7.87 -2.04
CA PHE A 314 -12.45 8.99 -1.14
C PHE A 314 -13.36 10.04 -1.78
N ASP A 315 -14.56 10.26 -1.20
CA ASP A 315 -15.46 11.30 -1.67
C ASP A 315 -15.07 12.66 -1.08
N LYS A 316 -14.67 13.57 -1.97
CA LYS A 316 -14.22 14.92 -1.63
C LYS A 316 -15.36 15.83 -1.15
N LEU A 317 -16.61 15.53 -1.49
CA LEU A 317 -17.76 16.33 -1.07
C LEU A 317 -18.15 16.03 0.38
N THR A 318 -18.08 14.76 0.79
CA THR A 318 -18.43 14.32 2.13
C THR A 318 -17.23 14.21 3.06
N GLY A 319 -16.01 14.12 2.52
CA GLY A 319 -14.78 13.90 3.28
C GLY A 319 -14.65 12.48 3.83
N THR A 320 -15.38 11.51 3.28
CA THR A 320 -15.44 10.14 3.77
C THR A 320 -15.19 9.12 2.66
N GLU A 321 -14.72 7.93 3.05
CA GLU A 321 -14.59 6.81 2.14
C GLU A 321 -15.99 6.31 1.74
N SER A 322 -16.22 6.21 0.44
CA SER A 322 -17.49 5.79 -0.16
C SER A 322 -17.25 4.64 -1.13
N SER A 323 -18.30 3.88 -1.45
CA SER A 323 -18.18 2.77 -2.39
C SER A 323 -19.35 2.72 -3.36
N ILE A 324 -19.05 2.36 -4.61
CA ILE A 324 -20.06 2.00 -5.62
C ILE A 324 -19.85 0.55 -6.06
N ILE A 325 -20.90 -0.06 -6.63
CA ILE A 325 -20.82 -1.42 -7.15
C ILE A 325 -21.20 -1.39 -8.63
N SER A 326 -20.24 -1.74 -9.49
CA SER A 326 -20.50 -2.09 -10.88
C SER A 326 -20.98 -3.54 -10.96
N THR A 327 -22.04 -3.79 -11.71
CA THR A 327 -22.57 -5.12 -11.96
C THR A 327 -22.35 -5.49 -13.42
N ASN A 328 -21.58 -6.55 -13.67
CA ASN A 328 -21.22 -6.97 -15.01
C ASN A 328 -21.55 -8.46 -15.20
N ARG A 329 -22.08 -8.81 -16.38
CA ARG A 329 -22.39 -10.21 -16.73
C ARG A 329 -21.32 -10.81 -17.63
N PRO A 330 -20.99 -12.10 -17.46
CA PRO A 330 -20.05 -12.76 -18.34
C PRO A 330 -20.62 -12.94 -19.75
N ASN A 331 -19.73 -13.01 -20.73
CA ASN A 331 -20.06 -13.51 -22.06
C ASN A 331 -20.21 -15.05 -22.08
N ASN A 332 -20.46 -15.62 -23.25
CA ASN A 332 -20.65 -17.08 -23.41
C ASN A 332 -19.45 -17.92 -22.96
N LYS A 333 -18.25 -17.33 -22.87
CA LYS A 333 -17.02 -17.99 -22.39
C LYS A 333 -16.77 -17.83 -20.90
N GLY A 334 -17.65 -17.14 -20.17
CA GLY A 334 -17.45 -16.81 -18.77
C GLY A 334 -16.58 -15.56 -18.52
N ILE A 335 -16.14 -14.85 -19.56
CA ILE A 335 -15.32 -13.64 -19.41
C ILE A 335 -16.24 -12.45 -19.11
N THR A 336 -15.93 -11.74 -18.03
CA THR A 336 -16.59 -10.49 -17.65
C THR A 336 -15.58 -9.35 -17.71
N LYS A 337 -15.92 -8.25 -18.38
CA LYS A 337 -15.12 -7.02 -18.38
C LYS A 337 -15.87 -5.94 -17.61
N ALA A 338 -15.27 -5.43 -16.55
CA ALA A 338 -15.76 -4.29 -15.79
C ALA A 338 -14.95 -3.05 -16.18
N ASP A 339 -15.54 -2.23 -17.05
CA ASP A 339 -15.00 -0.92 -17.40
C ASP A 339 -15.56 0.11 -16.42
N ILE A 340 -14.67 0.73 -15.64
CA ILE A 340 -15.02 1.72 -14.61
C ILE A 340 -14.62 3.15 -15.00
N SER A 341 -14.15 3.37 -16.23
CA SER A 341 -13.54 4.63 -16.68
C SER A 341 -14.47 5.83 -16.49
N ASN A 342 -15.74 5.70 -16.90
CA ASN A 342 -16.73 6.78 -16.78
C ASN A 342 -16.96 7.20 -15.33
N PHE A 343 -16.93 6.24 -14.41
CA PHE A 343 -17.04 6.54 -12.99
C PHE A 343 -15.78 7.26 -12.48
N LEU A 344 -14.60 6.76 -12.83
CA LEU A 344 -13.34 7.38 -12.44
C LEU A 344 -13.23 8.83 -12.94
N GLN A 345 -13.71 9.13 -14.15
CA GLN A 345 -13.79 10.49 -14.67
C GLN A 345 -14.65 11.42 -13.79
N SER A 346 -15.72 10.91 -13.19
CA SER A 346 -16.60 11.69 -12.30
C SER A 346 -15.93 12.08 -10.97
N LEU A 347 -14.85 11.37 -10.57
CA LEU A 347 -14.07 11.68 -9.37
C LEU A 347 -13.12 12.88 -9.57
N LEU A 348 -12.92 13.29 -10.82
CA LEU A 348 -11.95 14.31 -11.21
C LEU A 348 -12.65 15.57 -11.69
N ARG A 349 -12.00 16.72 -11.49
CA ARG A 349 -12.55 18.04 -11.85
C ARG A 349 -11.46 18.94 -12.39
N ALA A 350 -11.76 19.66 -13.47
CA ALA A 350 -10.90 20.73 -13.99
C ALA A 350 -11.00 22.00 -13.11
N LYS A 351 -10.67 21.88 -11.83
CA LYS A 351 -10.67 22.96 -10.84
C LYS A 351 -9.28 23.07 -10.24
N ASP A 352 -8.77 24.29 -10.19
CA ASP A 352 -7.51 24.59 -9.56
C ASP A 352 -7.75 25.54 -8.39
N ALA A 353 -7.08 25.26 -7.26
CA ALA A 353 -7.10 26.07 -6.05
C ALA A 353 -5.68 26.44 -5.58
N SER A 354 -4.65 26.23 -6.40
CA SER A 354 -3.32 26.74 -6.13
C SER A 354 -3.31 28.26 -6.21
N ASP A 355 -2.69 28.87 -5.20
CA ASP A 355 -2.40 30.29 -5.12
C ASP A 355 -0.93 30.61 -5.42
N TYR A 356 -0.15 29.58 -5.81
CA TYR A 356 1.29 29.67 -6.11
C TYR A 356 2.16 30.14 -4.93
N THR A 357 1.71 29.92 -3.69
CA THR A 357 2.49 30.25 -2.48
C THR A 357 3.32 29.09 -1.95
N GLN A 358 2.94 27.85 -2.28
CA GLN A 358 3.61 26.63 -1.83
C GLN A 358 4.63 26.18 -2.87
N SER A 359 5.79 25.69 -2.42
CA SER A 359 6.81 25.10 -3.31
C SER A 359 6.33 23.84 -4.01
N ASN A 360 5.44 23.08 -3.37
CA ASN A 360 4.79 21.91 -3.94
C ASN A 360 3.30 21.95 -3.63
N TYR A 361 2.47 21.75 -4.64
CA TYR A 361 1.02 21.67 -4.52
C TYR A 361 0.51 20.33 -5.01
N ARG A 362 -0.13 19.56 -4.12
CA ARG A 362 -0.85 18.33 -4.47
C ARG A 362 -2.17 18.66 -5.17
N ASP A 363 -2.30 18.28 -6.43
CA ASP A 363 -3.54 18.47 -7.20
C ASP A 363 -4.52 17.32 -6.96
N ASP A 364 -5.32 17.51 -5.92
CA ASP A 364 -6.41 16.61 -5.56
C ASP A 364 -7.59 16.69 -6.53
N ASN A 365 -7.70 17.66 -7.44
CA ASN A 365 -8.84 17.71 -8.37
C ASN A 365 -8.55 16.95 -9.66
N LEU A 366 -7.29 16.92 -10.09
CA LEU A 366 -6.83 16.22 -11.28
C LEU A 366 -6.36 14.79 -11.01
N SER A 367 -6.35 14.35 -9.75
CA SER A 367 -6.06 12.95 -9.39
C SER A 367 -7.02 12.37 -8.35
N ALA A 368 -7.10 11.04 -8.31
CA ALA A 368 -7.84 10.30 -7.30
C ALA A 368 -7.24 8.90 -7.09
N SER A 369 -7.48 8.33 -5.92
CA SER A 369 -7.16 6.95 -5.57
C SER A 369 -8.43 6.12 -5.37
N TYR A 370 -8.35 4.83 -5.65
CA TYR A 370 -9.45 3.89 -5.48
C TYR A 370 -8.95 2.48 -5.18
N LYS A 371 -9.77 1.70 -4.47
CA LYS A 371 -9.53 0.28 -4.18
C LYS A 371 -10.61 -0.55 -4.86
N ILE A 372 -10.24 -1.78 -5.22
CA ILE A 372 -11.12 -2.70 -5.92
C ILE A 372 -11.33 -3.95 -5.07
N ALA A 373 -12.59 -4.35 -4.98
CA ALA A 373 -12.97 -5.68 -4.52
C ALA A 373 -13.97 -6.29 -5.50
N TYR A 374 -13.95 -7.61 -5.64
CA TYR A 374 -14.86 -8.30 -6.55
C TYR A 374 -15.54 -9.49 -5.88
N ALA A 375 -16.77 -9.77 -6.31
CA ALA A 375 -17.55 -10.89 -5.82
C ALA A 375 -18.38 -11.49 -6.95
N GLU A 376 -18.60 -12.80 -6.88
CA GLU A 376 -19.60 -13.49 -7.69
C GLU A 376 -20.98 -13.46 -7.02
N GLU A 377 -22.04 -13.27 -7.80
CA GLU A 377 -23.42 -13.28 -7.32
C GLU A 377 -24.33 -14.02 -8.31
N TRP A 378 -25.21 -14.87 -7.78
CA TRP A 378 -26.29 -15.53 -8.51
C TRP A 378 -27.50 -15.69 -7.58
N GLU A 379 -28.64 -16.13 -8.12
CA GLU A 379 -29.86 -16.28 -7.31
C GLU A 379 -29.66 -17.28 -6.16
N GLY A 380 -29.93 -16.84 -4.92
CA GLY A 380 -29.76 -17.65 -3.71
C GLY A 380 -28.33 -17.68 -3.14
N HIS A 381 -27.37 -16.97 -3.73
CA HIS A 381 -26.00 -16.84 -3.22
C HIS A 381 -25.75 -15.49 -2.53
N THR A 382 -25.08 -15.52 -1.39
CA THR A 382 -24.59 -14.32 -0.71
C THR A 382 -23.19 -13.98 -1.20
N PRO A 383 -22.97 -12.81 -1.84
CA PRO A 383 -21.67 -12.46 -2.40
C PRO A 383 -20.63 -12.24 -1.31
N VAL A 384 -19.46 -12.85 -1.47
CA VAL A 384 -18.27 -12.62 -0.64
C VAL A 384 -17.25 -11.83 -1.46
N PHE A 385 -16.83 -10.68 -0.94
CA PHE A 385 -15.91 -9.78 -1.64
C PHE A 385 -14.45 -10.18 -1.39
N ASN A 386 -13.72 -10.42 -2.47
CA ASN A 386 -12.28 -10.57 -2.49
C ASN A 386 -11.64 -9.21 -2.77
N PHE A 387 -10.72 -8.78 -1.92
CA PHE A 387 -10.03 -7.51 -2.07
C PHE A 387 -8.75 -7.68 -2.89
N ILE A 388 -8.43 -6.67 -3.69
CA ILE A 388 -7.11 -6.53 -4.28
C ILE A 388 -6.26 -5.74 -3.29
N ASP A 389 -5.11 -6.29 -2.88
CA ASP A 389 -4.29 -5.78 -1.78
C ASP A 389 -3.77 -4.36 -1.98
N HIS A 390 -3.67 -3.89 -3.23
CA HIS A 390 -3.06 -2.62 -3.57
C HIS A 390 -4.09 -1.64 -4.14
N PRO A 391 -4.04 -0.34 -3.74
CA PRO A 391 -4.86 0.69 -4.36
C PRO A 391 -4.40 0.97 -5.80
N TYR A 392 -5.30 1.58 -6.55
CA TYR A 392 -5.07 2.10 -7.89
C TYR A 392 -5.24 3.62 -7.89
N TYR A 393 -4.65 4.25 -8.89
CA TYR A 393 -4.67 5.70 -9.03
C TYR A 393 -5.13 6.08 -10.43
N VAL A 394 -5.74 7.25 -10.52
CA VAL A 394 -6.19 7.82 -11.78
C VAL A 394 -5.83 9.30 -11.83
N VAL A 395 -5.39 9.75 -13.00
CA VAL A 395 -5.06 11.14 -13.30
C VAL A 395 -5.93 11.61 -14.46
N TYR A 396 -6.24 12.91 -14.52
CA TYR A 396 -7.01 13.58 -15.57
C TYR A 396 -6.25 13.60 -16.92
N ALA A 397 -5.81 12.45 -17.42
CA ALA A 397 -5.01 12.34 -18.63
C ALA A 397 -5.80 11.67 -19.76
N ALA A 398 -5.55 12.11 -20.99
CA ALA A 398 -6.12 11.60 -22.23
C ALA A 398 -5.00 11.30 -23.22
N LYS A 399 -4.41 10.11 -23.12
CA LYS A 399 -3.21 9.72 -23.89
C LYS A 399 -3.60 8.87 -25.09
N GLN A 400 -2.85 8.97 -26.18
CA GLN A 400 -3.13 8.15 -27.36
C GLN A 400 -2.96 6.67 -27.02
N LEU A 401 -3.96 5.83 -27.32
CA LEU A 401 -3.92 4.40 -27.00
C LEU A 401 -2.77 3.64 -27.69
N GLY A 402 -2.24 4.17 -28.80
CA GLY A 402 -1.09 3.59 -29.51
C GLY A 402 0.28 3.90 -28.87
N GLU A 403 0.34 4.81 -27.91
CA GLU A 403 1.58 5.09 -27.18
C GLU A 403 1.95 3.92 -26.26
N ARG A 404 3.26 3.69 -26.11
CA ARG A 404 3.78 2.73 -25.13
C ARG A 404 3.35 3.21 -23.74
N TYR A 405 2.48 2.42 -23.10
CA TYR A 405 1.82 2.78 -21.83
C TYR A 405 0.85 3.99 -21.97
N GLY A 406 0.19 4.16 -23.12
CA GLY A 406 -0.81 5.23 -23.27
C GLY A 406 -2.00 5.06 -22.31
N GLY A 407 -2.46 3.82 -22.06
CA GLY A 407 -3.54 3.55 -21.11
C GLY A 407 -3.15 3.72 -19.62
N ASN A 408 -1.87 3.50 -19.30
CA ASN A 408 -1.35 3.44 -17.95
C ASN A 408 -0.14 4.36 -17.85
N LEU A 409 -0.14 5.35 -16.97
CA LEU A 409 0.87 6.41 -16.87
C LEU A 409 2.25 5.94 -16.40
N ALA A 410 2.60 4.66 -16.55
CA ALA A 410 3.87 4.04 -16.13
C ALA A 410 5.12 4.85 -16.50
N ALA A 411 5.13 5.51 -17.67
CA ALA A 411 6.26 6.35 -18.10
C ALA A 411 6.50 7.58 -17.22
N TYR A 412 5.54 7.95 -16.37
CA TYR A 412 5.55 9.13 -15.49
C TYR A 412 5.61 8.75 -14.00
N VAL A 413 5.61 7.44 -13.67
CA VAL A 413 5.61 6.96 -12.28
C VAL A 413 7.05 6.75 -11.82
N PRO A 414 7.54 7.49 -10.82
CA PRO A 414 8.86 7.24 -10.23
C PRO A 414 8.85 5.96 -9.38
N PHE A 415 9.98 5.26 -9.42
CA PHE A 415 10.28 4.11 -8.58
C PHE A 415 11.65 4.30 -7.93
N SER A 416 11.79 3.76 -6.73
CA SER A 416 12.99 3.88 -5.88
C SER A 416 14.15 3.09 -6.43
N THR A 417 13.85 1.97 -7.09
CA THR A 417 14.80 1.14 -7.78
C THR A 417 14.36 0.98 -9.23
N ALA A 418 15.30 1.11 -10.16
CA ALA A 418 15.08 0.81 -11.57
C ALA A 418 16.32 0.07 -12.10
N PRO A 419 16.15 -0.94 -12.97
CA PRO A 419 17.29 -1.60 -13.59
C PRO A 419 18.19 -0.60 -14.31
N ASN A 420 19.49 -0.87 -14.34
CA ASN A 420 20.43 -0.01 -15.06
C ASN A 420 20.04 0.06 -16.56
N GLY A 421 19.92 1.28 -17.10
CA GLY A 421 19.46 1.54 -18.46
C GLY A 421 17.93 1.55 -18.65
N ALA A 422 17.13 1.37 -17.61
CA ALA A 422 15.69 1.61 -17.67
C ALA A 422 15.38 3.12 -17.71
N ASP A 423 14.35 3.49 -18.48
CA ASP A 423 13.88 4.88 -18.54
C ASP A 423 13.33 5.30 -17.16
N LYS A 424 13.86 6.41 -16.62
CA LYS A 424 13.32 7.06 -15.42
C LYS A 424 11.98 7.73 -15.72
N ALA A 425 11.26 8.12 -14.67
CA ALA A 425 9.97 8.78 -14.80
C ALA A 425 10.08 10.13 -15.53
N ARG A 426 9.19 10.38 -16.47
CA ARG A 426 9.05 11.67 -17.15
C ARG A 426 8.22 12.64 -16.31
N TRP A 427 8.42 13.93 -16.54
CA TRP A 427 7.55 14.97 -15.99
C TRP A 427 6.22 15.00 -16.73
N ILE A 428 5.15 15.35 -16.02
CA ILE A 428 3.80 15.47 -16.58
C ILE A 428 3.67 16.84 -17.23
N THR A 429 4.06 16.90 -18.50
CA THR A 429 3.87 18.03 -19.39
C THR A 429 3.72 17.52 -20.82
N ASP A 430 3.06 18.30 -21.68
CA ASP A 430 2.98 18.00 -23.11
C ASP A 430 4.14 18.65 -23.91
N PHE A 431 4.88 19.57 -23.28
CA PHE A 431 6.00 20.25 -23.90
C PHE A 431 7.29 19.45 -23.71
N ALA A 432 8.09 19.34 -24.78
CA ALA A 432 9.45 18.81 -24.65
C ALA A 432 10.34 19.76 -23.84
N GLU A 433 10.19 21.07 -24.06
CA GLU A 433 10.89 22.13 -23.33
C GLU A 433 9.88 23.24 -22.96
N PRO A 434 9.21 23.12 -21.80
CA PRO A 434 8.31 24.17 -21.30
C PRO A 434 9.01 25.54 -21.22
N ALA A 435 8.25 26.62 -21.36
CA ALA A 435 8.77 27.98 -21.24
C ALA A 435 8.28 28.63 -19.93
N TYR A 436 9.23 29.01 -19.08
CA TYR A 436 9.03 29.80 -17.88
C TYR A 436 9.30 31.27 -18.18
N SER A 437 8.37 32.14 -17.79
CA SER A 437 8.54 33.59 -17.86
C SER A 437 8.75 34.19 -16.49
N ASN A 438 9.83 34.97 -16.34
CA ASN A 438 10.11 35.71 -15.12
C ASN A 438 8.87 36.50 -14.66
N ASN A 439 8.56 36.44 -13.36
CA ASN A 439 7.39 37.10 -12.75
C ASN A 439 6.01 36.54 -13.17
N TYR A 440 5.95 35.44 -13.91
CA TYR A 440 4.70 34.71 -14.18
C TYR A 440 4.61 33.43 -13.34
N PRO A 441 3.39 33.05 -12.90
CA PRO A 441 3.19 31.80 -12.18
C PRO A 441 3.42 30.60 -13.10
N PHE A 442 4.24 29.65 -12.65
CA PHE A 442 4.57 28.45 -13.41
C PHE A 442 4.95 27.32 -12.47
N ASP A 443 4.28 26.18 -12.65
CA ASP A 443 4.58 24.93 -11.95
C ASP A 443 4.76 23.80 -12.97
N ILE A 444 5.53 22.78 -12.61
CA ILE A 444 5.71 21.57 -13.41
C ILE A 444 5.31 20.35 -12.60
N SER A 445 4.64 19.39 -13.26
CA SER A 445 3.92 18.35 -12.54
C SER A 445 4.62 17.00 -12.58
N PHE A 446 4.42 16.22 -11.52
CA PHE A 446 4.97 14.87 -11.38
C PHE A 446 4.06 14.00 -10.52
N ILE A 447 4.23 12.68 -10.62
CA ILE A 447 3.56 11.72 -9.74
C ILE A 447 4.45 11.49 -8.53
N TYR A 448 3.94 11.75 -7.33
CA TYR A 448 4.53 11.21 -6.12
C TYR A 448 3.90 9.83 -5.92
N SER A 449 4.63 8.76 -6.26
CA SER A 449 4.09 7.40 -6.30
C SER A 449 4.06 6.74 -4.91
N GLU A 450 3.38 5.60 -4.82
CA GLU A 450 3.34 4.77 -3.62
C GLU A 450 4.72 4.28 -3.16
N ASP A 451 5.66 4.12 -4.08
CA ASP A 451 7.02 3.63 -3.81
C ASP A 451 7.96 4.74 -3.28
N MET A 452 7.54 5.99 -3.41
CA MET A 452 8.25 7.17 -2.89
C MET A 452 7.84 7.55 -1.47
N VAL A 453 6.75 6.99 -0.95
CA VAL A 453 6.26 7.32 0.41
C VAL A 453 7.31 6.96 1.46
N GLY A 454 7.57 7.88 2.40
CA GLY A 454 8.61 7.74 3.41
C GLY A 454 10.02 8.12 2.92
N ARG A 455 10.12 8.77 1.74
CA ARG A 455 11.37 9.31 1.21
C ARG A 455 11.29 10.82 1.12
N ASP A 456 12.36 11.48 1.58
CA ASP A 456 12.54 12.92 1.50
C ASP A 456 12.95 13.32 0.07
N LEU A 457 11.95 13.45 -0.80
CA LEU A 457 12.18 13.90 -2.17
C LEU A 457 12.51 15.39 -2.21
N TYR A 458 13.42 15.75 -3.09
CA TYR A 458 13.72 17.14 -3.43
C TYR A 458 13.85 17.33 -4.94
N GLY A 459 13.46 18.52 -5.40
CA GLY A 459 13.74 18.99 -6.75
C GLY A 459 15.11 19.66 -6.78
N GLU A 460 16.03 19.11 -7.56
CA GLU A 460 17.30 19.76 -7.86
C GLU A 460 17.19 20.51 -9.19
N PHE A 461 17.60 21.77 -9.17
CA PHE A 461 17.63 22.67 -10.31
C PHE A 461 19.06 23.04 -10.65
N THR A 462 19.42 23.01 -11.93
CA THR A 462 20.70 23.51 -12.43
C THR A 462 20.45 24.65 -13.41
N LEU A 463 21.04 25.82 -13.13
CA LEU A 463 20.92 27.03 -13.96
C LEU A 463 21.91 26.96 -15.12
N LEU A 464 21.45 27.25 -16.34
CA LEU A 464 22.24 27.09 -17.57
C LEU A 464 22.27 28.38 -18.41
N ASP A 465 23.40 28.56 -19.10
CA ASP A 465 23.61 29.61 -20.09
C ASP A 465 22.89 29.33 -21.43
N ILE A 466 23.00 30.27 -22.37
CA ILE A 466 22.43 30.15 -23.73
C ILE A 466 22.93 28.93 -24.52
N ASN A 467 24.11 28.42 -24.19
CA ASN A 467 24.71 27.24 -24.81
C ASN A 467 24.38 25.94 -24.06
N ARG A 468 23.50 26.00 -23.06
CA ARG A 468 23.09 24.88 -22.19
C ARG A 468 24.19 24.35 -21.29
N ASN A 469 25.21 25.15 -21.01
CA ASN A 469 26.23 24.82 -20.03
C ASN A 469 25.81 25.32 -18.65
N PRO A 470 26.12 24.60 -17.56
CA PRO A 470 25.92 25.10 -16.21
C PRO A 470 26.62 26.44 -16.01
N LEU A 471 25.92 27.40 -15.39
CA LEU A 471 26.50 28.68 -15.04
C LEU A 471 27.69 28.49 -14.08
N PRO A 472 28.73 29.35 -14.17
CA PRO A 472 29.88 29.28 -13.27
C PRO A 472 29.41 29.55 -11.83
N GLY A 473 29.76 28.66 -10.89
CA GLY A 473 29.22 28.74 -9.54
C GLY A 473 29.23 27.42 -8.78
N GLY A 474 28.61 27.43 -7.61
CA GLY A 474 28.37 26.25 -6.78
C GLY A 474 26.94 26.20 -6.20
N PRO A 475 26.64 25.23 -5.32
CA PRO A 475 25.31 25.09 -4.70
C PRO A 475 24.96 26.18 -3.67
N GLN A 476 25.90 27.09 -3.39
CA GLN A 476 25.75 28.23 -2.48
C GLN A 476 26.48 29.41 -3.10
N ILE A 477 25.97 30.63 -2.88
CA ILE A 477 26.71 31.86 -3.19
C ILE A 477 27.95 31.89 -2.30
N GLN A 478 29.13 32.01 -2.93
CA GLN A 478 30.38 32.20 -2.20
C GLN A 478 30.72 33.68 -2.15
N HIS A 479 31.06 34.16 -0.95
CA HIS A 479 31.48 35.54 -0.73
C HIS A 479 32.96 35.60 -0.35
N LEU A 480 33.62 36.69 -0.73
CA LEU A 480 34.97 36.96 -0.25
C LEU A 480 34.93 37.48 1.19
N LEU A 481 35.85 36.99 2.02
CA LEU A 481 36.08 37.45 3.38
C LEU A 481 37.37 38.28 3.41
N ASN A 482 37.41 39.29 4.29
CA ASN A 482 38.64 39.96 4.71
C ASN A 482 39.49 39.01 5.56
N ASP A 483 40.77 39.36 5.75
CA ASP A 483 41.71 38.61 6.59
C ASP A 483 41.25 38.49 8.06
N ASP A 484 40.35 39.36 8.51
CA ASP A 484 39.74 39.35 9.85
C ASP A 484 38.44 38.52 9.94
N GLY A 485 38.02 37.89 8.85
CA GLY A 485 36.79 37.09 8.77
C GLY A 485 35.50 37.92 8.61
N SER A 486 35.59 39.24 8.43
CA SER A 486 34.45 40.08 8.05
C SER A 486 34.16 39.97 6.54
N TRP A 487 32.92 40.20 6.12
CA TRP A 487 32.56 40.17 4.70
C TRP A 487 33.19 41.35 3.96
N LEU A 488 33.81 41.08 2.81
CA LEU A 488 34.15 42.16 1.89
C LEU A 488 32.85 42.70 1.28
N LEU A 489 32.69 44.03 1.24
CA LEU A 489 31.49 44.69 0.72
C LEU A 489 31.82 45.43 -0.58
N THR A 490 30.86 45.50 -1.50
CA THR A 490 30.87 46.37 -2.68
C THR A 490 30.55 47.81 -2.30
N GLU A 491 30.69 48.74 -3.25
CA GLU A 491 30.47 50.18 -3.02
C GLU A 491 29.02 50.53 -2.65
N ASP A 492 28.06 49.65 -2.99
CA ASP A 492 26.65 49.74 -2.60
C ASP A 492 26.34 49.06 -1.24
N GLY A 493 27.35 48.49 -0.57
CA GLY A 493 27.22 47.82 0.72
C GLY A 493 26.73 46.36 0.66
N SER A 494 26.54 45.78 -0.53
CA SER A 494 26.25 44.35 -0.67
C SER A 494 27.51 43.48 -0.50
N LYS A 495 27.36 42.19 -0.18
CA LYS A 495 28.51 41.29 0.03
C LYS A 495 29.18 40.99 -1.31
N PHE A 496 30.50 41.07 -1.35
CA PHE A 496 31.28 40.79 -2.54
C PHE A 496 31.20 39.30 -2.90
N VAL A 497 30.51 38.98 -4.00
CA VAL A 497 30.32 37.60 -4.49
C VAL A 497 31.51 37.19 -5.36
N ILE A 498 32.01 35.97 -5.15
CA ILE A 498 33.13 35.40 -5.92
C ILE A 498 32.73 34.18 -6.77
N ALA A 499 31.60 33.54 -6.43
CA ALA A 499 30.98 32.52 -7.24
C ALA A 499 29.48 32.52 -6.96
N ASP A 500 28.67 32.56 -8.02
CA ASP A 500 27.22 32.58 -7.90
C ASP A 500 26.65 31.20 -7.57
N GLN A 501 25.40 31.20 -7.11
CA GLN A 501 24.65 29.96 -6.93
C GLN A 501 24.15 29.47 -8.28
N ASN A 502 24.61 28.30 -8.73
CA ASN A 502 24.17 27.69 -9.99
C ASN A 502 23.25 26.47 -9.81
N GLN A 503 23.01 26.06 -8.56
CA GLN A 503 22.12 24.98 -8.20
C GLN A 503 21.15 25.40 -7.10
N LEU A 504 19.88 25.05 -7.26
CA LEU A 504 18.83 25.28 -6.27
C LEU A 504 18.21 23.94 -5.87
N ILE A 505 17.91 23.78 -4.58
CA ILE A 505 17.24 22.59 -4.06
C ILE A 505 15.93 23.03 -3.42
N VAL A 506 14.84 22.40 -3.82
CA VAL A 506 13.51 22.61 -3.25
C VAL A 506 13.04 21.31 -2.62
N GLN A 507 12.90 21.30 -1.29
CA GLN A 507 12.37 20.17 -0.53
C GLN A 507 10.89 19.97 -0.85
N LEU A 508 10.48 18.72 -1.03
CA LEU A 508 9.12 18.36 -1.40
C LEU A 508 8.44 17.62 -0.23
N PRO A 509 7.29 18.10 0.26
CA PRO A 509 6.54 17.39 1.29
C PRO A 509 6.02 16.05 0.76
N GLU A 510 5.99 15.04 1.62
CA GLU A 510 5.49 13.70 1.27
C GLU A 510 3.98 13.72 1.00
N GLN A 511 3.62 13.75 -0.29
CA GLN A 511 2.24 13.94 -0.72
C GLN A 511 1.88 12.98 -1.85
N LEU A 512 1.50 11.73 -1.54
CA LEU A 512 1.05 10.73 -2.52
C LEU A 512 -0.04 11.28 -3.44
N GLY A 513 0.21 11.35 -4.75
CA GLY A 513 -0.72 12.00 -5.68
C GLY A 513 -0.05 12.63 -6.89
N LEU A 514 -0.86 13.33 -7.69
CA LEU A 514 -0.35 14.29 -8.66
C LEU A 514 0.13 15.54 -7.91
N ASN A 515 1.38 15.93 -8.12
CA ASN A 515 2.01 17.06 -7.47
C ASN A 515 2.50 18.06 -8.51
N ARG A 516 2.57 19.33 -8.11
CA ARG A 516 3.02 20.44 -8.92
C ARG A 516 4.12 21.20 -8.19
N LEU A 517 5.32 21.11 -8.74
CA LEU A 517 6.52 21.79 -8.26
C LEU A 517 6.55 23.21 -8.82
N LEU A 518 6.46 24.20 -7.94
CA LEU A 518 6.61 25.61 -8.27
C LEU A 518 8.07 25.90 -8.63
N ILE A 519 8.30 26.58 -9.75
CA ILE A 519 9.65 26.97 -10.16
C ILE A 519 10.12 28.17 -9.33
N PRO A 520 11.30 28.11 -8.66
CA PRO A 520 11.74 29.10 -7.68
C PRO A 520 12.38 30.35 -8.32
N GLY A 521 11.65 31.01 -9.22
CA GLY A 521 12.07 32.27 -9.84
C GLY A 521 11.69 33.53 -9.01
N PRO A 522 12.00 34.74 -9.50
CA PRO A 522 12.61 35.03 -10.80
C PRO A 522 14.10 34.67 -10.88
N PHE A 523 14.60 34.49 -12.09
CA PHE A 523 16.02 34.22 -12.37
C PHE A 523 16.71 35.43 -13.00
N ALA A 524 18.03 35.49 -12.88
CA ALA A 524 18.86 36.53 -13.50
C ALA A 524 18.90 36.41 -15.04
N GLU A 525 19.24 37.50 -15.73
CA GLU A 525 19.22 37.62 -17.21
C GLU A 525 20.19 36.66 -17.93
N ASP A 526 21.19 36.15 -17.23
CA ASP A 526 22.18 35.19 -17.74
C ASP A 526 21.67 33.73 -17.70
N VAL A 527 20.53 33.48 -17.05
CA VAL A 527 19.86 32.17 -17.03
C VAL A 527 18.93 32.04 -18.23
N TYR A 528 19.31 31.21 -19.20
CA TYR A 528 18.49 30.93 -20.40
C TYR A 528 17.74 29.61 -20.31
N TYR A 529 18.28 28.64 -19.56
CA TYR A 529 17.65 27.35 -19.35
C TYR A 529 17.80 26.89 -17.91
N LEU A 530 16.87 26.04 -17.49
CA LEU A 530 16.81 25.42 -16.18
C LEU A 530 16.63 23.92 -16.37
N ASP A 531 17.56 23.12 -15.86
CA ASP A 531 17.37 21.68 -15.77
C ASP A 531 16.79 21.32 -14.41
N VAL A 532 15.73 20.50 -14.38
CA VAL A 532 15.11 19.99 -13.15
C VAL A 532 15.08 18.47 -13.13
N ALA A 533 15.39 17.89 -11.97
CA ALA A 533 15.26 16.47 -11.69
C ALA A 533 14.84 16.22 -10.23
N LEU A 534 14.03 15.19 -10.01
CA LEU A 534 13.68 14.72 -8.67
C LEU A 534 14.71 13.72 -8.17
N LYS A 535 15.11 13.92 -6.93
CA LYS A 535 16.08 13.09 -6.24
C LYS A 535 15.65 12.82 -4.80
N TYR A 536 16.24 11.79 -4.20
CA TYR A 536 16.21 11.57 -2.76
C TYR A 536 17.57 11.01 -2.36
N ASP A 537 17.99 11.27 -1.12
CA ASP A 537 19.17 10.64 -0.54
C ASP A 537 18.72 9.49 0.36
N ASP A 538 19.40 8.34 0.27
CA ASP A 538 19.10 7.20 1.13
C ASP A 538 19.79 7.31 2.51
N SER A 539 19.61 6.31 3.36
CA SER A 539 20.20 6.29 4.71
C SER A 539 21.74 6.27 4.72
N ASP A 540 22.36 5.96 3.58
CA ASP A 540 23.80 5.92 3.41
C ASP A 540 24.34 7.20 2.71
N ASP A 541 23.51 8.26 2.65
CA ASP A 541 23.78 9.53 1.94
C ASP A 541 24.06 9.33 0.43
N VAL A 542 23.54 8.25 -0.18
CA VAL A 542 23.64 8.03 -1.61
C VAL A 542 22.47 8.69 -2.32
N THR A 543 22.78 9.60 -3.24
CA THR A 543 21.77 10.30 -4.04
C THR A 543 21.21 9.43 -5.15
N HIS A 544 19.89 9.26 -5.15
CA HIS A 544 19.15 8.55 -6.19
C HIS A 544 18.31 9.53 -7.00
N THR A 545 18.46 9.52 -8.32
CA THR A 545 17.63 10.34 -9.23
C THR A 545 16.49 9.50 -9.81
N VAL A 546 15.25 9.90 -9.55
CA VAL A 546 14.04 9.12 -9.86
C VAL A 546 13.30 9.58 -11.13
N THR A 547 13.55 10.81 -11.59
CA THR A 547 13.01 11.31 -12.86
C THR A 547 14.09 11.48 -13.92
N GLN A 548 13.66 11.61 -15.17
CA GLN A 548 14.48 12.16 -16.23
C GLN A 548 14.73 13.64 -15.96
N LYS A 549 15.86 14.13 -16.48
CA LYS A 549 16.16 15.56 -16.49
C LYS A 549 15.19 16.26 -17.44
N GLN A 550 14.53 17.31 -16.97
CA GLN A 550 13.65 18.13 -17.78
C GLN A 550 14.25 19.52 -17.94
N THR A 551 14.42 19.95 -19.18
CA THR A 551 14.91 21.29 -19.50
C THR A 551 13.71 22.22 -19.66
N ILE A 552 13.77 23.38 -19.00
CA ILE A 552 12.79 24.47 -19.07
C ILE A 552 13.52 25.68 -19.64
N ARG A 553 12.91 26.36 -20.62
CA ARG A 553 13.42 27.63 -21.16
C ARG A 553 13.04 28.75 -20.21
N VAL A 554 13.97 29.63 -19.91
CA VAL A 554 13.72 30.84 -19.14
C VAL A 554 13.69 32.00 -20.11
N ASP A 555 12.61 32.76 -20.11
CA ASP A 555 12.53 34.02 -20.83
C ASP A 555 12.34 35.19 -19.85
N ASP A 556 13.01 36.30 -20.18
CA ASP A 556 12.78 37.54 -19.46
C ASP A 556 11.49 38.18 -19.95
N ALA A 557 10.73 38.71 -19.01
CA ALA A 557 9.37 39.16 -19.28
C ALA A 557 9.29 40.66 -19.50
N ILE A 558 9.03 41.03 -20.76
CA ILE A 558 8.62 42.39 -21.10
C ILE A 558 7.09 42.41 -21.15
N ASP A 559 6.48 43.18 -20.26
CA ASP A 559 5.03 43.17 -19.99
C ASP A 559 4.16 43.86 -21.07
N ASP A 560 4.73 44.24 -22.20
CA ASP A 560 3.99 44.94 -23.25
C ASP A 560 3.08 43.99 -24.04
N GLN A 561 1.77 44.05 -23.73
CA GLN A 561 0.66 43.45 -24.48
C GLN A 561 0.65 41.92 -24.64
N SER A 562 1.32 41.19 -23.75
CA SER A 562 1.32 39.72 -23.77
C SER A 562 0.04 39.08 -23.24
N VAL A 563 -0.29 37.88 -23.74
CA VAL A 563 -1.36 37.02 -23.24
C VAL A 563 -0.76 35.74 -22.68
N TYR A 564 -0.96 35.49 -21.39
CA TYR A 564 -0.51 34.28 -20.74
C TYR A 564 -1.66 33.31 -20.54
N LEU A 565 -1.55 32.14 -21.17
CA LEU A 565 -2.55 31.09 -21.10
C LEU A 565 -2.04 29.90 -20.30
N ARG A 566 -2.96 29.25 -19.61
CA ARG A 566 -2.77 27.90 -19.07
C ARG A 566 -3.94 26.99 -19.42
N TRP A 567 -3.68 25.71 -19.53
CA TRP A 567 -4.71 24.70 -19.82
C TRP A 567 -4.30 23.33 -19.32
N ILE A 568 -5.26 22.41 -19.19
CA ILE A 568 -4.97 21.02 -18.84
C ILE A 568 -4.59 20.26 -20.11
N GLY A 569 -3.39 19.69 -20.10
CA GLY A 569 -2.81 18.92 -21.18
C GLY A 569 -3.36 17.51 -21.34
N LEU A 570 -2.88 16.82 -22.38
CA LEU A 570 -3.19 15.40 -22.63
C LEU A 570 -2.51 14.48 -21.61
N SER A 571 -1.34 14.88 -21.09
CA SER A 571 -0.64 14.23 -19.99
C SER A 571 -1.35 14.38 -18.63
N GLY A 572 -2.30 15.31 -18.53
CA GLY A 572 -3.19 15.44 -17.37
C GLY A 572 -2.74 16.39 -16.28
N SER A 573 -1.93 17.40 -16.64
CA SER A 573 -1.65 18.54 -15.77
C SER A 573 -1.69 19.87 -16.50
N TRP A 574 -1.54 20.97 -15.75
CA TRP A 574 -1.48 22.33 -16.25
C TRP A 574 -0.21 22.58 -17.07
N ASN A 575 -0.40 23.03 -18.31
CA ASN A 575 0.64 23.60 -19.13
C ASN A 575 0.46 25.12 -19.21
N TYR A 576 1.54 25.82 -19.55
CA TYR A 576 1.61 27.28 -19.58
C TYR A 576 2.27 27.75 -20.87
N TYR A 577 1.81 28.87 -21.40
CA TYR A 577 2.47 29.52 -22.52
C TYR A 577 2.15 31.01 -22.59
N ARG A 578 3.19 31.82 -22.85
CA ARG A 578 3.07 33.27 -23.05
C ARG A 578 3.12 33.62 -24.53
N PHE A 579 2.04 34.24 -25.02
CA PHE A 579 2.00 34.86 -26.33
C PHE A 579 2.43 36.32 -26.19
N ILE A 580 3.56 36.68 -26.80
CA ILE A 580 4.15 38.01 -26.67
C ILE A 580 3.29 39.06 -27.38
N TYR A 581 2.70 38.71 -28.53
CA TYR A 581 1.94 39.65 -29.36
C TYR A 581 0.50 39.18 -29.59
N ASN A 582 -0.45 40.06 -29.28
CA ASN A 582 -1.83 39.96 -29.75
C ASN A 582 -1.92 40.57 -31.14
N GLN A 583 -2.29 39.77 -32.15
CA GLN A 583 -2.36 40.27 -33.52
C GLN A 583 -3.71 40.90 -33.85
N GLU A 584 -4.79 40.53 -33.15
CA GLU A 584 -6.12 41.05 -33.46
C GLU A 584 -7.05 41.02 -32.24
N VAL A 585 -7.65 42.18 -31.92
CA VAL A 585 -8.73 42.30 -30.95
C VAL A 585 -9.95 42.87 -31.68
N SER A 586 -11.02 42.09 -31.74
CA SER A 586 -12.28 42.49 -32.39
C SER A 586 -13.44 42.36 -31.42
N LEU A 587 -14.45 43.22 -31.54
CA LEU A 587 -15.72 43.06 -30.81
C LEU A 587 -16.68 42.23 -31.64
N ASP A 588 -17.16 41.12 -31.09
CA ASP A 588 -18.25 40.36 -31.66
C ASP A 588 -19.53 40.69 -30.89
N VAL A 589 -20.55 41.12 -31.61
CA VAL A 589 -21.83 41.53 -31.05
C VAL A 589 -22.81 40.40 -31.33
N GLN A 590 -23.23 39.68 -30.28
CA GLN A 590 -24.29 38.69 -30.45
C GLN A 590 -25.66 39.37 -30.59
N ASN A 591 -26.56 38.70 -31.30
CA ASN A 591 -27.91 39.18 -31.55
C ASN A 591 -28.65 39.46 -30.23
N ALA A 592 -29.41 40.54 -30.21
CA ALA A 592 -30.27 40.94 -29.11
C ALA A 592 -31.21 39.79 -28.69
N VAL A 593 -31.19 39.43 -27.40
CA VAL A 593 -32.22 38.56 -26.82
C VAL A 593 -33.28 39.47 -26.19
N ILE A 594 -34.50 39.41 -26.72
CA ILE A 594 -35.68 40.06 -26.13
C ILE A 594 -36.11 39.22 -24.93
N ILE A 595 -35.91 39.73 -23.72
CA ILE A 595 -36.46 39.12 -22.51
C ILE A 595 -37.87 39.67 -22.33
N LYS A 596 -38.89 38.80 -22.45
CA LYS A 596 -40.25 39.14 -22.06
C LYS A 596 -40.45 38.77 -20.59
N ASN A 597 -40.44 39.76 -19.70
CA ASN A 597 -40.88 39.55 -18.33
C ASN A 597 -42.40 39.36 -18.33
N TYR A 598 -42.87 38.20 -17.87
CA TYR A 598 -44.30 37.98 -17.69
C TYR A 598 -44.78 38.68 -16.42
N VAL A 599 -45.75 39.57 -16.59
CA VAL A 599 -46.43 40.26 -15.49
C VAL A 599 -47.39 39.27 -14.82
N SER A 600 -47.26 39.08 -13.51
CA SER A 600 -48.10 38.17 -12.71
C SER A 600 -49.40 38.80 -12.20
N ASP A 601 -49.62 40.10 -12.43
CA ASP A 601 -50.81 40.83 -12.01
C ASP A 601 -51.36 41.69 -13.15
N TRP A 602 -52.55 41.35 -13.62
CA TRP A 602 -53.17 41.95 -14.79
C TRP A 602 -53.91 43.27 -14.48
N GLU A 603 -54.13 43.60 -13.21
CA GLU A 603 -55.02 44.70 -12.80
C GLU A 603 -54.35 46.09 -12.70
N HIS A 604 -53.02 46.17 -12.75
CA HIS A 604 -52.29 47.45 -12.66
C HIS A 604 -51.31 47.63 -13.83
N GLN A 605 -51.87 47.75 -15.03
CA GLN A 605 -51.15 47.80 -16.30
C GLN A 605 -50.47 49.17 -16.53
N ASP A 606 -49.16 49.25 -16.31
CA ASP A 606 -48.28 50.25 -16.94
C ASP A 606 -47.16 49.54 -17.71
N SER A 607 -47.39 49.35 -19.02
CA SER A 607 -46.44 48.96 -20.08
C SER A 607 -45.69 47.61 -19.99
N ILE A 608 -45.47 46.99 -21.15
CA ILE A 608 -44.57 45.85 -21.34
C ILE A 608 -43.15 46.42 -21.44
N GLU A 609 -42.30 46.16 -20.45
CA GLU A 609 -40.87 46.42 -20.60
C GLU A 609 -40.24 45.31 -21.45
N GLU A 610 -40.09 45.56 -22.75
CA GLU A 610 -39.22 44.75 -23.61
C GLU A 610 -37.77 45.16 -23.35
N VAL A 611 -37.06 44.43 -22.49
CA VAL A 611 -35.62 44.64 -22.32
C VAL A 611 -34.90 43.95 -23.47
N ILE A 612 -34.37 44.75 -24.40
CA ILE A 612 -33.40 44.30 -25.39
C ILE A 612 -32.08 44.11 -24.64
N SER A 613 -31.70 42.85 -24.39
CA SER A 613 -30.35 42.56 -23.91
C SER A 613 -29.44 42.33 -25.12
N LYS A 614 -28.48 43.23 -25.30
CA LYS A 614 -27.38 43.04 -26.24
C LYS A 614 -26.17 42.57 -25.45
N THR A 615 -25.53 41.50 -25.90
CA THR A 615 -24.31 40.98 -25.28
C THR A 615 -23.18 41.10 -26.29
N ALA A 616 -22.10 41.78 -25.93
CA ALA A 616 -20.88 41.81 -26.75
C ALA A 616 -19.79 40.99 -26.06
N GLY A 617 -19.15 40.13 -26.84
CA GLY A 617 -17.96 39.40 -26.45
C GLY A 617 -16.75 39.96 -27.18
N GLN A 618 -15.67 40.26 -26.45
CA GLN A 618 -14.40 40.60 -27.08
C GLN A 618 -13.74 39.31 -27.57
N LYS A 619 -13.31 39.30 -28.82
CA LYS A 619 -12.59 38.20 -29.47
C LYS A 619 -11.13 38.59 -29.63
N VAL A 620 -10.24 37.71 -29.21
CA VAL A 620 -8.79 37.94 -29.19
C VAL A 620 -8.11 36.82 -29.98
N LYS A 621 -7.25 37.19 -30.92
CA LYS A 621 -6.39 36.27 -31.68
C LYS A 621 -4.94 36.45 -31.23
N VAL A 622 -4.36 35.36 -30.75
CA VAL A 622 -2.95 35.29 -30.35
C VAL A 622 -2.18 34.43 -31.33
N VAL A 623 -0.93 34.81 -31.60
CA VAL A 623 -0.04 34.10 -32.51
C VAL A 623 1.34 33.96 -31.89
N ALA A 624 1.96 32.81 -32.11
CA ALA A 624 3.36 32.56 -31.84
C ALA A 624 4.02 32.15 -33.15
N GLU A 625 5.10 32.85 -33.51
CA GLU A 625 5.85 32.64 -34.75
C GLU A 625 7.13 31.84 -34.48
N ASP A 626 7.70 31.25 -35.53
CA ASP A 626 8.99 30.51 -35.49
C ASP A 626 9.10 29.36 -34.47
N LEU A 627 7.98 28.71 -34.17
CA LEU A 627 7.94 27.60 -33.21
C LEU A 627 8.59 26.33 -33.77
N SER A 628 9.27 25.60 -32.91
CA SER A 628 9.73 24.25 -33.20
C SER A 628 8.55 23.27 -33.32
N VAL A 629 8.72 22.18 -34.08
CA VAL A 629 7.73 21.09 -34.16
C VAL A 629 7.37 20.53 -32.78
N ALA A 630 8.31 20.52 -31.84
CA ALA A 630 8.08 20.02 -30.48
C ALA A 630 7.17 20.95 -29.68
N ASP A 631 7.34 22.28 -29.81
CA ASP A 631 6.51 23.27 -29.15
C ASP A 631 5.09 23.29 -29.69
N ILE A 632 4.94 23.10 -31.00
CA ILE A 632 3.63 23.00 -31.65
C ILE A 632 2.84 21.81 -31.10
N LYS A 633 3.48 20.65 -30.92
CA LYS A 633 2.82 19.48 -30.31
C LYS A 633 2.33 19.75 -28.89
N GLY A 634 3.12 20.48 -28.08
CA GLY A 634 2.70 20.92 -26.75
C GLY A 634 1.51 21.88 -26.80
N LEU A 635 1.55 22.87 -27.71
CA LEU A 635 0.46 23.83 -27.91
C LEU A 635 -0.82 23.19 -28.46
N GLN A 636 -0.71 22.15 -29.28
CA GLN A 636 -1.87 21.43 -29.83
C GLN A 636 -2.76 20.81 -28.75
N SER A 637 -2.24 20.52 -27.56
CA SER A 637 -3.06 19.97 -26.47
C SER A 637 -4.14 20.96 -25.98
N ILE A 638 -3.97 22.27 -26.22
CA ILE A 638 -4.97 23.29 -25.85
C ILE A 638 -6.34 23.03 -26.49
N LYS A 639 -6.37 22.41 -27.67
CA LYS A 639 -7.60 22.09 -28.42
C LYS A 639 -8.45 21.05 -27.70
N TYR A 640 -7.80 20.14 -26.98
CA TYR A 640 -8.45 19.02 -26.30
C TYR A 640 -8.65 19.30 -24.81
N SER A 641 -8.15 20.44 -24.33
CA SER A 641 -8.28 20.81 -22.94
C SER A 641 -9.76 21.03 -22.57
N PRO A 642 -10.24 20.46 -21.45
CA PRO A 642 -11.57 20.78 -20.93
C PRO A 642 -11.67 22.23 -20.45
N LYS A 643 -10.53 22.89 -20.18
CA LYS A 643 -10.48 24.19 -19.54
C LYS A 643 -9.22 24.96 -19.94
N VAL A 644 -9.44 26.16 -20.47
CA VAL A 644 -8.37 27.09 -20.79
C VAL A 644 -8.59 28.37 -20.00
N GLN A 645 -7.52 28.91 -19.43
CA GLN A 645 -7.57 30.11 -18.62
C GLN A 645 -6.51 31.11 -19.05
N MET A 646 -6.88 32.38 -19.02
CA MET A 646 -5.99 33.51 -19.25
C MET A 646 -5.67 34.19 -17.92
N LEU A 647 -4.41 34.57 -17.73
CA LEU A 647 -3.99 35.33 -16.56
C LEU A 647 -4.55 36.75 -16.65
N VAL A 648 -5.24 37.20 -15.60
CA VAL A 648 -5.81 38.57 -15.51
C VAL A 648 -5.19 39.41 -14.40
N ASN A 649 -4.53 38.77 -13.43
CA ASN A 649 -3.75 39.45 -12.41
C ASN A 649 -2.58 38.57 -11.96
N LYS A 650 -1.41 39.16 -11.74
CA LYS A 650 -0.22 38.46 -11.24
C LYS A 650 -0.17 38.41 -9.70
N ASN A 651 -0.67 39.45 -9.02
CA ASN A 651 -0.63 39.51 -7.56
C ASN A 651 -1.90 40.15 -6.95
N PRO A 652 -2.76 39.39 -6.25
CA PRO A 652 -2.76 37.94 -6.18
C PRO A 652 -3.02 37.32 -7.57
N VAL A 653 -2.49 36.12 -7.81
CA VAL A 653 -2.68 35.40 -9.07
C VAL A 653 -4.17 35.16 -9.31
N LYS A 654 -4.68 35.66 -10.45
CA LYS A 654 -6.09 35.46 -10.86
C LYS A 654 -6.16 34.98 -12.30
N TRP A 655 -6.97 33.96 -12.50
CA TRP A 655 -7.19 33.31 -13.78
C TRP A 655 -8.64 33.47 -14.22
N GLN A 656 -8.84 33.87 -15.48
CA GLN A 656 -10.15 33.98 -16.11
C GLN A 656 -10.34 32.83 -17.08
N THR A 657 -11.44 32.09 -16.97
CA THR A 657 -11.77 31.04 -17.96
C THR A 657 -12.17 31.68 -19.29
N ILE A 658 -11.59 31.18 -20.38
CA ILE A 658 -11.85 31.65 -21.75
C ILE A 658 -12.34 30.49 -22.63
N VAL A 659 -13.05 30.82 -23.72
CA VAL A 659 -13.55 29.82 -24.67
C VAL A 659 -12.76 29.89 -25.97
N ILE A 660 -12.03 28.82 -26.28
CA ILE A 660 -11.25 28.72 -27.52
C ILE A 660 -12.16 28.43 -28.72
N ASN A 661 -11.95 29.14 -29.82
CA ASN A 661 -12.59 28.86 -31.10
C ASN A 661 -11.76 27.86 -31.90
N THR A 662 -12.20 26.60 -31.89
CA THR A 662 -11.46 25.48 -32.48
C THR A 662 -11.46 25.46 -34.02
N ALA A 663 -12.19 26.36 -34.69
CA ALA A 663 -12.20 26.46 -36.15
C ALA A 663 -11.13 27.42 -36.72
N THR A 664 -10.39 28.13 -35.86
CA THR A 664 -9.44 29.19 -36.26
C THR A 664 -7.96 28.79 -36.19
N TYR A 665 -7.67 27.49 -36.03
CA TYR A 665 -6.30 27.00 -36.07
C TYR A 665 -5.77 27.06 -37.50
N SER A 666 -4.63 27.72 -37.68
CA SER A 666 -3.85 27.64 -38.90
C SER A 666 -2.48 27.08 -38.57
N GLU A 667 -2.10 26.03 -39.29
CA GLU A 667 -0.83 25.33 -39.18
C GLU A 667 -0.30 25.16 -40.61
N TYR A 668 0.90 25.65 -40.89
CA TYR A 668 1.60 25.34 -42.14
C TYR A 668 3.08 25.21 -41.87
N GLU A 669 3.64 24.04 -42.19
CA GLU A 669 5.06 23.78 -42.05
C GLU A 669 5.86 24.60 -43.07
N THR A 670 6.83 25.37 -42.59
CA THR A 670 7.83 25.98 -43.47
C THR A 670 8.95 24.98 -43.76
N ARG A 671 9.69 25.21 -44.85
CA ARG A 671 10.81 24.36 -45.31
C ARG A 671 11.92 24.14 -44.26
N ASN A 672 11.95 24.96 -43.20
CA ASN A 672 12.95 24.92 -42.13
C ASN A 672 12.47 24.20 -40.86
N GLY A 673 11.31 23.54 -40.87
CA GLY A 673 10.78 22.84 -39.69
C GLY A 673 10.26 23.77 -38.59
N GLN A 674 9.99 25.02 -38.93
CA GLN A 674 9.30 26.00 -38.08
C GLN A 674 7.90 26.24 -38.62
N ALA A 675 6.92 26.44 -37.74
CA ALA A 675 5.57 26.85 -38.16
C ALA A 675 4.97 27.85 -37.17
N PRO A 676 4.16 28.81 -37.67
CA PRO A 676 3.38 29.67 -36.79
C PRO A 676 2.22 28.90 -36.17
N PHE A 677 1.85 29.26 -34.95
CA PHE A 677 0.65 28.78 -34.27
C PHE A 677 -0.26 29.96 -33.95
N SER A 678 -1.52 29.88 -34.35
CA SER A 678 -2.53 30.89 -34.03
C SER A 678 -3.75 30.27 -33.37
N VAL A 679 -4.24 30.87 -32.29
CA VAL A 679 -5.49 30.50 -31.65
C VAL A 679 -6.34 31.74 -31.37
N THR A 680 -7.64 31.62 -31.61
CA THR A 680 -8.60 32.68 -31.31
C THR A 680 -9.51 32.26 -30.19
N PHE A 681 -9.83 33.16 -29.28
CA PHE A 681 -10.73 32.90 -28.17
C PHE A 681 -11.64 34.09 -27.87
N ASN A 682 -12.76 33.78 -27.23
CA ASN A 682 -13.72 34.78 -26.79
C ASN A 682 -13.55 35.02 -25.29
N MET A 683 -13.51 36.30 -24.91
CA MET A 683 -13.63 36.74 -23.54
C MET A 683 -15.07 36.53 -23.05
N PRO A 684 -15.28 36.32 -21.73
CA PRO A 684 -16.61 36.32 -21.15
C PRO A 684 -17.35 37.60 -21.55
N ALA A 685 -18.57 37.42 -22.04
CA ALA A 685 -19.34 38.54 -22.57
C ALA A 685 -19.77 39.47 -21.43
N ILE A 686 -19.67 40.78 -21.65
CA ILE A 686 -20.11 41.80 -20.70
C ILE A 686 -21.54 42.19 -21.10
N ASN A 687 -22.47 42.16 -20.15
CA ASN A 687 -23.79 42.75 -20.37
C ASN A 687 -23.62 44.27 -20.53
N ILE A 688 -23.85 44.77 -21.74
CA ILE A 688 -23.62 46.17 -22.12
C ILE A 688 -24.88 47.04 -22.06
N GLN A 689 -26.02 46.49 -21.63
CA GLN A 689 -27.23 47.25 -21.34
C GLN A 689 -27.71 46.94 -19.94
N VAL A 690 -27.53 47.90 -19.04
CA VAL A 690 -28.44 48.11 -17.92
C VAL A 690 -29.13 49.43 -18.25
N GLN A 691 -30.35 49.37 -18.75
CA GLN A 691 -31.25 50.50 -18.80
C GLN A 691 -32.57 50.06 -18.21
#